data_AF-F0XR45-F1
#
_entry.id   AF-F0XR45-F1
#
_cell.length_a   1.000
_cell.length_b   1.000
_cell.length_c   1.000
_cell.angle_alpha   90.00
_cell.angle_beta   90.00
_cell.angle_gamma   90.00
#
_symmetry.space_group_name_H-M   'P 1'
#
loop_
_entity.id
_entity.type
_entity.pdbx_description
1 polymer ?
#
loop_
_entity_poly.entity_id
_entity_poly.type
_entity_poly.pdbx_seq_one_letter_code
_entity_poly.pdbx_strand_id
1 'polypeptide(L)'
;MQTASIKAYSSSHWTTDDPTLCQASIVGAAGETGTSIIHGLLESSTTQFEITALTRPSSLTKTKNVELERRGVKLVAADFAGPEAELVRLLDGIEAVVVAVDPHNFGLQIPLANAAKAAGVQRFVPCTFATVAPPKGVMQLREMKEDVINHMKKIYLPYTVIDVGWWFQLSIPSLPSGRTQYAISMSGDVIAGDGTVRSALTDMRDVGRYAARIIADARTLNRMVFAYGEVRSQNDVFGLLEKISGETIERTHANVWQISEAAILANIEKAQASSDPKSAQTLWLAQYMHSWGIRGDNTPEHARYLGYLDGKELYPDFQAGTLEAFLTEILDGRARAVYNMEANGNDSSPLPVPYSVFSRRTRTFLTYLLGVITVLSTLTSTIYFPLLPLLSRQLKVSAQAINLTVTAYSVAQAVSPAFFASLADARGRRPILLMLVGLYAAASLGLVFAQRQRSYAALLVLRVVQSLGGSPLPALAYGIVADVALPAERGRLLGPLQSTCNAISAVGPVVGGAVARVTAGALWVFVLLAVLAAALLLLAGLSLPETARSIVGNGSEQPVSVWWRTPWRPANAITSFRILFYPDAAAVLWTVAAPYAVYYTMQVAIPTIFADIYGYDELQIGLVFLPGLAGMTIGGLVAGRLVDRNYAKMASEHGIEIEMTIDRSQAQAELMHFPIEAARYRHALVFVVVMAVLVCGYGWAVQVRVHPAVLLVLQALICASSMLLGHTASTLLVDIFPGEASSAYAAGQIVRCGLGAASAAVLQPLVQAMGYGWYFVSLAAVVGLAAALSVVVSRWKGMAWRQRRGGNGGRDEREDGLPSEEVKVCISRQTPETATSRRQSLDHSRPPDKTKDGMEAHAPNTAQHLVDTARGQYLVQVSWPLDWTADGNPNGTSIDNVPVIYCVDGNVFFFTATDIVRRLQYFADKRAIVVGIGYPLRHAVYADRRKADLTPPSLVRQPEDVLGRDGRPLPDVHHGEAEAFLDVLVEVIVPFVAVHVLPAVPLCRLRQVLFGHSFGGLFALYALFTRPHRFDTVVAASPSIWWNGASIVHEQERAFRDGPAPARKPHLYLTYGTYEQHPPRRPADSDEQYEQRKQLAAGYRMVDNTVEMKNRLQTSNRLETVWMQEFTTEDHGGASVTGLQRGIMRLLGEF
;
A
#
# COMPACT_ATOMS: atom_id res chain seq x y z
N MET A 1 18.82 60.10 -5.80
CA MET A 1 19.11 60.81 -4.54
C MET A 1 18.10 60.29 -3.53
N GLN A 2 18.37 59.42 -2.56
CA GLN A 2 19.53 59.25 -1.68
C GLN A 2 20.56 58.22 -2.15
N THR A 3 21.82 58.50 -1.83
CA THR A 3 23.06 57.85 -2.24
C THR A 3 23.46 56.76 -1.24
N ALA A 4 23.33 55.49 -1.63
CA ALA A 4 24.02 54.38 -0.99
C ALA A 4 25.27 54.04 -1.83
N SER A 5 26.44 54.22 -1.23
CA SER A 5 27.75 53.96 -1.82
C SER A 5 27.87 52.49 -2.26
N ILE A 6 27.83 52.25 -3.57
CA ILE A 6 28.29 51.00 -4.19
C ILE A 6 29.81 50.95 -3.99
N LYS A 7 30.30 50.13 -3.05
CA LYS A 7 31.71 49.73 -3.03
C LYS A 7 31.97 49.00 -4.35
N ALA A 8 32.74 49.62 -5.25
CA ALA A 8 33.27 48.95 -6.42
C ALA A 8 34.09 47.73 -5.96
N TYR A 9 33.69 46.54 -6.39
CA TYR A 9 34.50 45.32 -6.23
C TYR A 9 35.82 45.54 -7.00
N SER A 10 36.92 45.79 -6.29
CA SER A 10 38.23 45.81 -6.93
C SER A 10 38.63 44.37 -7.26
N SER A 11 38.92 44.12 -8.53
CA SER A 11 39.38 42.84 -9.08
C SER A 11 40.85 42.55 -8.75
N SER A 12 41.38 43.04 -7.62
CA SER A 12 42.82 43.22 -7.40
C SER A 12 43.47 42.20 -6.45
N HIS A 13 42.79 41.12 -6.05
CA HIS A 13 43.41 40.05 -5.23
C HIS A 13 43.74 38.77 -5.99
N TRP A 14 43.51 38.70 -7.30
CA TRP A 14 43.76 37.50 -8.11
C TRP A 14 44.85 37.71 -9.16
N THR A 15 45.87 38.51 -8.85
CA THR A 15 47.07 38.64 -9.68
C THR A 15 48.30 38.22 -8.88
N THR A 16 49.06 37.30 -9.48
CA THR A 16 50.48 36.91 -9.30
C THR A 16 50.88 35.99 -8.13
N ASP A 17 51.26 34.75 -8.51
CA ASP A 17 52.49 33.99 -8.17
C ASP A 17 52.96 33.74 -6.72
N ASP A 18 52.10 33.88 -5.71
CA ASP A 18 52.35 33.36 -4.34
C ASP A 18 51.19 32.41 -3.98
N PRO A 19 51.38 31.30 -3.22
CA PRO A 19 50.27 30.45 -2.82
C PRO A 19 49.40 31.23 -1.83
N THR A 20 48.39 31.93 -2.37
CA THR A 20 47.42 32.70 -1.62
C THR A 20 46.67 31.75 -0.70
N LEU A 21 46.87 31.91 0.61
CA LEU A 21 46.13 31.19 1.64
C LEU A 21 44.65 31.57 1.53
N CYS A 22 43.78 30.61 1.21
CA CYS A 22 42.34 30.82 1.10
C CYS A 22 41.61 30.23 2.31
N GLN A 23 40.79 31.04 2.97
CA GLN A 23 39.95 30.61 4.10
C GLN A 23 38.65 30.00 3.58
N ALA A 24 38.54 28.67 3.61
CA ALA A 24 37.40 27.94 3.08
C ALA A 24 36.56 27.31 4.20
N SER A 25 35.27 27.56 4.19
CA SER A 25 34.30 26.92 5.07
C SER A 25 33.49 25.86 4.33
N ILE A 26 33.43 24.64 4.86
CA ILE A 26 32.67 23.51 4.30
C ILE A 26 31.50 23.17 5.21
N VAL A 27 30.28 23.28 4.68
CA VAL A 27 29.05 22.81 5.34
C VAL A 27 28.70 21.44 4.79
N GLY A 28 28.56 20.44 5.66
CA GLY A 28 28.33 19.05 5.23
C GLY A 28 29.61 18.23 5.00
N ALA A 29 30.71 18.64 5.64
CA ALA A 29 32.04 18.02 5.55
C ALA A 29 32.09 16.49 5.68
N ALA A 30 31.24 15.89 6.53
CA ALA A 30 31.22 14.45 6.79
C ALA A 30 30.55 13.58 5.72
N GLY A 31 29.83 14.18 4.75
CA GLY A 31 29.20 13.42 3.67
C GLY A 31 30.16 13.12 2.52
N GLU A 32 29.91 12.04 1.77
CA GLU A 32 30.03 11.99 0.29
C GLU A 32 30.97 13.01 -0.35
N THR A 33 30.29 13.96 -0.99
CA THR A 33 30.84 15.09 -1.70
C THR A 33 31.68 16.00 -0.81
N GLY A 34 31.26 16.26 0.44
CA GLY A 34 32.00 17.11 1.38
C GLY A 34 33.38 16.55 1.73
N THR A 35 33.47 15.23 1.94
CA THR A 35 34.73 14.53 2.21
C THR A 35 35.63 14.61 0.97
N SER A 36 35.10 14.33 -0.23
CA SER A 36 35.83 14.50 -1.49
C SER A 36 36.39 15.91 -1.65
N ILE A 37 35.57 16.94 -1.42
CA ILE A 37 35.99 18.36 -1.50
C ILE A 37 37.12 18.65 -0.52
N ILE A 38 37.00 18.23 0.74
CA ILE A 38 38.08 18.45 1.72
C ILE A 38 39.37 17.75 1.30
N HIS A 39 39.29 16.52 0.78
CA HIS A 39 40.47 15.85 0.22
C HIS A 39 41.10 16.66 -0.91
N GLY A 40 40.32 17.12 -1.87
CA GLY A 40 40.82 17.94 -2.98
C GLY A 40 41.43 19.27 -2.52
N LEU A 41 40.86 19.91 -1.49
CA LEU A 41 41.41 21.15 -0.92
C LEU A 41 42.71 20.89 -0.15
N LEU A 42 42.82 19.80 0.62
CA LEU A 42 44.05 19.43 1.34
C LEU A 42 45.17 18.99 0.41
N GLU A 43 44.84 18.34 -0.71
CA GLU A 43 45.78 17.83 -1.71
C GLU A 43 46.13 18.87 -2.80
N SER A 44 45.55 20.07 -2.72
CA SER A 44 45.81 21.17 -3.65
C SER A 44 47.27 21.62 -3.58
N SER A 45 47.96 21.57 -4.72
CA SER A 45 49.35 22.04 -4.86
C SER A 45 49.48 23.49 -5.32
N THR A 46 48.39 24.10 -5.81
CA THR A 46 48.39 25.45 -6.41
C THR A 46 47.94 26.55 -5.45
N THR A 47 47.07 26.20 -4.49
CA THR A 47 46.49 27.12 -3.52
C THR A 47 46.43 26.43 -2.17
N GLN A 48 46.93 27.07 -1.11
CA GLN A 48 46.82 26.55 0.24
C GLN A 48 45.46 26.93 0.84
N PHE A 49 44.76 25.97 1.42
CA PHE A 49 43.46 26.20 2.04
C PHE A 49 43.53 25.99 3.55
N GLU A 50 43.05 26.97 4.32
CA GLU A 50 42.70 26.76 5.72
C GLU A 50 41.20 26.42 5.78
N ILE A 51 40.90 25.21 6.26
CA ILE A 51 39.57 24.62 6.12
C ILE A 51 38.85 24.65 7.47
N THR A 52 37.70 25.31 7.50
CA THR A 52 36.75 25.25 8.62
C THR A 52 35.54 24.40 8.24
N ALA A 53 35.24 23.34 8.99
CA ALA A 53 34.05 22.54 8.80
C ALA A 53 32.97 22.97 9.80
N LEU A 54 31.93 23.65 9.29
CA LEU A 54 30.75 23.99 10.09
C LEU A 54 29.85 22.76 10.19
N THR A 55 29.62 22.28 11.41
CA THR A 55 28.84 21.07 11.65
C THR A 55 27.84 21.27 12.77
N ARG A 56 26.72 20.53 12.71
CA ARG A 56 25.71 20.59 13.77
C ARG A 56 26.32 20.10 15.10
N PRO A 57 25.90 20.64 16.26
CA PRO A 57 26.40 20.20 17.56
C PRO A 57 26.33 18.67 17.76
N SER A 58 25.22 18.05 17.33
CA SER A 58 25.01 16.60 17.40
C SER A 58 25.92 15.77 16.49
N SER A 59 26.65 16.41 15.57
CA SER A 59 27.53 15.74 14.61
C SER A 59 29.02 15.91 14.90
N LEU A 60 29.41 16.75 15.88
CA LEU A 60 30.81 16.99 16.24
C LEU A 60 31.55 15.69 16.64
N THR A 61 30.86 14.81 17.37
CA THR A 61 31.45 13.58 17.90
C THR A 61 31.50 12.42 16.90
N LYS A 62 31.03 12.63 15.66
CA LYS A 62 31.05 11.58 14.63
C LYS A 62 32.48 11.26 14.20
N THR A 63 32.82 9.98 14.08
CA THR A 63 34.15 9.48 13.72
C THR A 63 34.75 10.17 12.49
N LYS A 64 33.94 10.44 11.47
CA LYS A 64 34.39 11.18 10.27
C LYS A 64 34.83 12.61 10.56
N ASN A 65 34.11 13.34 11.41
CA ASN A 65 34.51 14.71 11.76
C ASN A 65 35.77 14.71 12.61
N VAL A 66 35.89 13.78 13.56
CA VAL A 66 37.11 13.58 14.36
C VAL A 66 38.32 13.26 13.47
N GLU A 67 38.13 12.46 12.41
CA GLU A 67 39.21 12.16 11.46
C GLU A 67 39.60 13.38 10.60
N LEU A 68 38.62 14.22 10.22
CA LEU A 68 38.90 15.48 9.54
C LEU A 68 39.68 16.44 10.44
N GLU A 69 39.35 16.52 11.73
CA GLU A 69 40.08 17.31 12.72
C GLU A 69 41.55 16.87 12.85
N ARG A 70 41.80 15.56 12.88
CA ARG A 70 43.16 14.97 12.87
C ARG A 70 43.95 15.32 11.62
N ARG A 71 43.27 15.60 10.51
CA ARG A 71 43.89 15.98 9.22
C ARG A 71 44.03 17.49 9.04
N GLY A 72 43.84 18.27 10.11
CA GLY A 72 44.07 19.72 10.12
C GLY A 72 42.86 20.56 9.74
N VAL A 73 41.64 19.99 9.71
CA VAL A 73 40.40 20.74 9.48
C VAL A 73 39.84 21.27 10.81
N LYS A 74 39.58 22.58 10.89
CA LYS A 74 38.99 23.18 12.08
C LYS A 74 37.50 22.87 12.18
N LEU A 75 37.07 22.10 13.18
CA LEU A 75 35.65 21.82 13.43
C LEU A 75 35.01 22.94 14.24
N VAL A 76 33.86 23.44 13.77
CA VAL A 76 33.10 24.47 14.48
C VAL A 76 31.62 24.08 14.54
N ALA A 77 31.05 24.14 15.73
CA ALA A 77 29.64 23.90 15.96
C ALA A 77 28.80 25.04 15.39
N ALA A 78 27.77 24.74 14.60
CA ALA A 78 26.86 25.73 14.04
C ALA A 78 25.41 25.22 14.10
N ASP A 79 24.51 26.04 14.63
CA ASP A 79 23.07 25.84 14.49
C ASP A 79 22.55 26.59 13.26
N PHE A 80 22.35 25.85 12.17
CA PHE A 80 21.89 26.41 10.90
C PHE A 80 20.42 26.86 10.90
N ALA A 81 19.65 26.50 11.94
CA ALA A 81 18.27 26.98 12.15
C ALA A 81 18.17 28.08 13.22
N GLY A 82 19.31 28.43 13.84
CA GLY A 82 19.42 29.45 14.87
C GLY A 82 19.42 30.88 14.31
N PRO A 83 19.70 31.88 15.17
CA PRO A 83 19.72 33.28 14.78
C PRO A 83 20.79 33.59 13.73
N GLU A 84 20.43 34.34 12.68
CA GLU A 84 21.35 34.70 11.57
C GLU A 84 22.64 35.38 12.07
N ALA A 85 22.56 36.20 13.12
CA ALA A 85 23.72 36.89 13.70
C ALA A 85 24.82 35.94 14.20
N GLU A 86 24.45 34.73 14.64
CA GLU A 86 25.43 33.73 15.07
C GLU A 86 26.18 33.14 13.86
N LEU A 87 25.46 32.83 12.79
CA LEU A 87 26.07 32.36 11.53
C LEU A 87 26.97 33.42 10.90
N VAL A 88 26.57 34.70 10.92
CA VAL A 88 27.42 35.81 10.46
C VAL A 88 28.74 35.84 11.21
N ARG A 89 28.70 35.65 12.54
CA ARG A 89 29.90 35.65 13.38
C ARG A 89 30.81 34.45 13.11
N LEU A 90 30.24 33.29 12.77
CA LEU A 90 31.01 32.09 12.40
C LEU A 90 31.62 32.17 10.99
N LEU A 91 31.05 33.00 10.11
CA LEU A 91 31.53 33.22 8.75
C LEU A 91 32.47 34.44 8.62
N ASP A 92 32.70 35.17 9.70
CA ASP A 92 33.62 36.30 9.72
C ASP A 92 35.05 35.86 9.37
N GLY A 93 35.65 36.52 8.37
CA GLY A 93 36.98 36.16 7.85
C GLY A 93 37.03 34.94 6.91
N ILE A 94 35.89 34.30 6.60
CA ILE A 94 35.83 33.22 5.60
C ILE A 94 35.70 33.82 4.18
N GLU A 95 36.55 33.39 3.26
CA GLU A 95 36.55 33.87 1.88
C GLU A 95 35.64 33.06 0.98
N ALA A 96 35.65 31.73 1.13
CA ALA A 96 34.84 30.81 0.33
C ALA A 96 33.97 29.91 1.22
N VAL A 97 32.67 29.84 0.94
CA VAL A 97 31.74 28.91 1.61
C VAL A 97 31.27 27.87 0.61
N VAL A 98 31.50 26.59 0.90
CA VAL A 98 31.04 25.48 0.07
C VAL A 98 30.02 24.66 0.83
N VAL A 99 28.88 24.40 0.20
CA VAL A 99 27.79 23.65 0.81
C VAL A 99 27.64 22.29 0.13
N ALA A 100 27.69 21.22 0.91
CA ALA A 100 27.52 19.83 0.48
C ALA A 100 26.56 19.09 1.43
N VAL A 101 25.29 19.50 1.44
CA VAL A 101 24.25 18.98 2.35
C VAL A 101 23.31 18.02 1.64
N ASP A 102 22.65 17.14 2.40
CA ASP A 102 21.67 16.21 1.83
C ASP A 102 20.36 16.92 1.40
N PRO A 103 19.59 16.31 0.46
CA PRO A 103 18.33 16.86 -0.07
C PRO A 103 17.32 17.37 0.96
N HIS A 104 17.23 16.77 2.16
CA HIS A 104 16.25 17.17 3.17
C HIS A 104 16.64 18.47 3.88
N ASN A 105 17.91 18.86 3.80
CA ASN A 105 18.47 20.04 4.43
C ASN A 105 18.68 21.22 3.45
N PHE A 106 18.15 21.12 2.23
CA PHE A 106 18.29 22.15 1.20
C PHE A 106 17.76 23.52 1.63
N GLY A 107 16.69 23.54 2.42
CA GLY A 107 16.09 24.79 2.92
C GLY A 107 17.02 25.62 3.80
N LEU A 108 18.07 25.04 4.36
CA LEU A 108 19.05 25.74 5.22
C LEU A 108 20.03 26.61 4.43
N GLN A 109 20.10 26.46 3.10
CA GLN A 109 21.04 27.22 2.26
C GLN A 109 20.67 28.69 2.13
N ILE A 110 19.38 29.03 2.19
CA ILE A 110 18.92 30.43 2.07
C ILE A 110 19.35 31.26 3.29
N PRO A 111 19.09 30.85 4.55
CA PRO A 111 19.63 31.53 5.72
C PRO A 111 21.16 31.63 5.71
N LEU A 112 21.85 30.55 5.29
CA LEU A 112 23.31 30.54 5.21
C LEU A 112 23.84 31.52 4.15
N ALA A 113 23.17 31.65 3.01
CA ALA A 113 23.54 32.62 1.97
C ALA A 113 23.33 34.07 2.45
N ASN A 114 22.27 34.34 3.21
CA ASN A 114 22.06 35.66 3.84
C ASN A 114 23.18 35.97 4.84
N ALA A 115 23.52 35.01 5.71
CA ALA A 115 24.61 35.16 6.66
C ALA A 115 25.97 35.36 5.96
N ALA A 116 26.25 34.60 4.91
CA ALA A 116 27.46 34.76 4.10
C ALA A 116 27.55 36.14 3.45
N LYS A 117 26.42 36.67 2.96
CA LYS A 117 26.34 38.02 2.40
C LYS A 117 26.62 39.08 3.46
N ALA A 118 26.05 38.93 4.65
CA ALA A 118 26.26 39.86 5.76
C ALA A 118 27.69 39.79 6.33
N ALA A 119 28.32 38.61 6.34
CA ALA A 119 29.71 38.40 6.75
C ALA A 119 30.74 38.85 5.70
N GLY A 120 30.33 39.14 4.47
CA GLY A 120 31.22 39.60 3.41
C GLY A 120 32.00 38.49 2.69
N VAL A 121 31.46 37.26 2.68
CA VAL A 121 32.05 36.11 1.96
C VAL A 121 32.23 36.45 0.48
N GLN A 122 33.42 36.15 -0.05
CA GLN A 122 33.82 36.50 -1.41
C GLN A 122 33.38 35.49 -2.47
N ARG A 123 33.06 34.25 -2.06
CA ARG A 123 32.57 33.20 -2.98
C ARG A 123 31.68 32.19 -2.25
N PHE A 124 30.44 32.05 -2.71
CA PHE A 124 29.52 31.04 -2.20
C PHE A 124 29.30 29.95 -3.25
N VAL A 125 29.56 28.69 -2.88
CA VAL A 125 29.31 27.51 -3.72
C VAL A 125 28.11 26.76 -3.14
N PRO A 126 26.93 26.84 -3.79
CA PRO A 126 25.73 26.16 -3.31
C PRO A 126 25.87 24.63 -3.51
N CYS A 127 24.99 23.88 -2.85
CA CYS A 127 24.95 22.42 -2.94
C CYS A 127 24.33 21.93 -4.26
N THR A 128 25.04 22.14 -5.37
CA THR A 128 24.63 21.70 -6.71
C THR A 128 25.20 20.33 -7.02
N PHE A 129 26.51 20.15 -7.25
CA PHE A 129 27.22 18.87 -7.44
C PHE A 129 26.36 17.75 -8.08
N ALA A 130 25.59 18.10 -9.12
CA ALA A 130 24.60 17.24 -9.77
C ALA A 130 24.85 17.24 -11.28
N THR A 131 24.17 16.35 -12.00
CA THR A 131 24.21 16.35 -13.47
C THR A 131 23.65 17.65 -14.03
N VAL A 132 24.18 18.05 -15.19
CA VAL A 132 23.61 19.17 -15.95
C VAL A 132 22.20 18.79 -16.38
N ALA A 133 21.26 19.71 -16.16
CA ALA A 133 19.87 19.58 -16.53
C ALA A 133 19.25 20.99 -16.71
N PRO A 134 18.16 21.13 -17.49
CA PRO A 134 17.42 22.38 -17.59
C PRO A 134 16.94 22.88 -16.21
N PRO A 135 16.84 24.21 -16.02
CA PRO A 135 16.57 24.80 -14.71
C PRO A 135 15.18 24.44 -14.13
N LYS A 136 14.16 24.22 -14.97
CA LYS A 136 12.81 23.84 -14.55
C LYS A 136 12.19 22.81 -15.50
N GLY A 137 11.22 22.05 -14.99
CA GLY A 137 10.35 21.16 -15.78
C GLY A 137 10.89 19.75 -16.02
N VAL A 138 12.09 19.42 -15.53
CA VAL A 138 12.71 18.09 -15.74
C VAL A 138 12.92 17.34 -14.43
N MET A 139 13.39 18.02 -13.39
CA MET A 139 13.77 17.40 -12.12
C MET A 139 13.47 18.34 -10.95
N GLN A 140 12.69 17.87 -10.00
CA GLN A 140 12.28 18.68 -8.84
C GLN A 140 13.49 19.10 -8.00
N LEU A 141 14.44 18.18 -7.81
CA LEU A 141 15.67 18.48 -7.07
C LEU A 141 16.52 19.56 -7.78
N ARG A 142 16.44 19.66 -9.12
CA ARG A 142 17.07 20.75 -9.87
C ARG A 142 16.36 22.08 -9.64
N GLU A 143 15.04 22.09 -9.63
CA GLU A 143 14.26 23.31 -9.34
C GLU A 143 14.57 23.88 -7.95
N MET A 144 14.66 23.01 -6.94
CA MET A 144 15.06 23.41 -5.58
C MET A 144 16.48 24.01 -5.55
N LYS A 145 17.40 23.51 -6.37
CA LYS A 145 18.75 24.09 -6.52
C LYS A 145 18.69 25.47 -7.18
N GLU A 146 17.86 25.63 -8.21
CA GLU A 146 17.67 26.91 -8.89
C GLU A 146 17.11 27.98 -7.96
N ASP A 147 16.21 27.64 -7.03
CA ASP A 147 15.70 28.60 -6.06
C ASP A 147 16.82 29.21 -5.19
N VAL A 148 17.79 28.38 -4.76
CA VAL A 148 18.98 28.84 -4.03
C VAL A 148 19.87 29.71 -4.93
N ILE A 149 20.12 29.27 -6.18
CA ILE A 149 20.93 30.03 -7.15
C ILE A 149 20.32 31.42 -7.41
N ASN A 150 19.00 31.47 -7.62
CA ASN A 150 18.27 32.69 -7.86
C ASN A 150 18.26 33.60 -6.63
N HIS A 151 18.18 33.03 -5.43
CA HIS A 151 18.28 33.79 -4.18
C HIS A 151 19.66 34.44 -4.02
N MET A 152 20.75 33.72 -4.27
CA MET A 152 22.11 34.29 -4.21
C MET A 152 22.28 35.46 -5.19
N LYS A 153 21.77 35.30 -6.43
CA LYS A 153 21.75 36.37 -7.43
C LYS A 153 20.94 37.58 -6.94
N LYS A 154 19.76 37.34 -6.36
CA LYS A 154 18.87 38.38 -5.83
C LYS A 154 19.53 39.21 -4.72
N ILE A 155 20.32 38.59 -3.85
CA ILE A 155 21.03 39.29 -2.76
C ILE A 155 22.42 39.79 -3.16
N TYR A 156 22.80 39.64 -4.44
CA TYR A 156 24.11 40.02 -4.97
C TYR A 156 25.27 39.37 -4.20
N LEU A 157 25.13 38.10 -3.81
CA LEU A 157 26.20 37.32 -3.19
C LEU A 157 27.07 36.73 -4.31
N PRO A 158 28.40 36.96 -4.33
CA PRO A 158 29.26 36.34 -5.34
C PRO A 158 29.22 34.81 -5.21
N TYR A 159 29.08 34.11 -6.33
CA TYR A 159 28.83 32.67 -6.32
C TYR A 159 29.62 31.91 -7.38
N THR A 160 29.76 30.61 -7.21
CA THR A 160 30.18 29.70 -8.30
C THR A 160 29.34 28.43 -8.21
N VAL A 161 28.64 28.07 -9.28
CA VAL A 161 27.87 26.82 -9.35
C VAL A 161 28.76 25.73 -9.94
N ILE A 162 28.82 24.58 -9.29
CA ILE A 162 29.60 23.42 -9.77
C ILE A 162 28.63 22.27 -10.01
N ASP A 163 28.47 21.88 -11.26
CA ASP A 163 27.77 20.65 -11.64
C ASP A 163 28.78 19.63 -12.16
N VAL A 164 28.45 18.35 -11.98
CA VAL A 164 29.36 17.25 -12.30
C VAL A 164 28.67 16.16 -13.10
N GLY A 165 29.43 15.41 -13.90
CA GLY A 165 28.92 14.20 -14.54
C GLY A 165 28.44 13.15 -13.51
N TRP A 166 27.59 12.22 -13.95
CA TRP A 166 27.04 11.16 -13.09
C TRP A 166 28.15 10.26 -12.55
N TRP A 167 28.01 9.81 -11.31
CA TRP A 167 29.15 9.21 -10.61
C TRP A 167 29.44 7.79 -11.06
N PHE A 168 30.73 7.46 -11.24
CA PHE A 168 31.16 6.09 -11.54
C PHE A 168 30.60 5.08 -10.53
N GLN A 169 30.61 5.45 -9.24
CA GLN A 169 30.16 4.63 -8.12
C GLN A 169 28.66 4.33 -8.13
N LEU A 170 27.87 5.05 -8.95
CA LEU A 170 26.43 4.84 -9.14
C LEU A 170 26.10 4.22 -10.51
N SER A 171 27.11 3.88 -11.31
CA SER A 171 26.95 3.36 -12.68
C SER A 171 27.30 1.88 -12.82
N ILE A 172 27.64 1.19 -11.73
CA ILE A 172 28.17 -0.18 -11.77
C ILE A 172 27.00 -1.17 -11.86
N PRO A 173 26.94 -2.02 -12.90
CA PRO A 173 26.00 -3.13 -12.94
C PRO A 173 26.51 -4.37 -12.19
N SER A 174 25.59 -5.23 -11.82
CA SER A 174 25.81 -6.49 -11.10
C SER A 174 26.40 -7.56 -12.03
N LEU A 175 27.47 -8.22 -11.57
CA LEU A 175 28.02 -9.40 -12.24
C LEU A 175 27.38 -10.69 -11.72
N PRO A 176 27.12 -11.70 -12.58
CA PRO A 176 26.62 -13.01 -12.16
C PRO A 176 27.49 -13.70 -11.10
N SER A 177 28.81 -13.47 -11.11
CA SER A 177 29.74 -13.96 -10.08
C SER A 177 29.62 -13.30 -8.71
N GLY A 178 28.88 -12.18 -8.60
CA GLY A 178 28.78 -11.37 -7.39
C GLY A 178 30.02 -10.49 -7.12
N ARG A 179 31.01 -10.45 -8.03
CA ARG A 179 32.27 -9.71 -7.83
C ARG A 179 32.11 -8.19 -7.70
N THR A 180 31.02 -7.61 -8.21
CA THR A 180 30.71 -6.18 -8.06
C THR A 180 29.80 -5.89 -6.85
N GLN A 181 29.25 -6.90 -6.19
CA GLN A 181 28.20 -6.76 -5.16
C GLN A 181 28.63 -5.85 -4.00
N TYR A 182 29.90 -5.91 -3.59
CA TYR A 182 30.43 -5.13 -2.45
C TYR A 182 30.64 -3.64 -2.77
N ALA A 183 30.70 -3.28 -4.05
CA ALA A 183 30.95 -1.92 -4.52
C ALA A 183 29.66 -1.22 -5.03
N ILE A 184 28.57 -1.97 -5.23
CA ILE A 184 27.28 -1.44 -5.69
C ILE A 184 26.55 -0.78 -4.52
N SER A 185 26.31 0.53 -4.65
CA SER A 185 25.59 1.29 -3.64
C SER A 185 24.14 1.61 -4.04
N MET A 186 23.86 1.59 -5.34
CA MET A 186 22.54 1.67 -5.96
C MET A 186 22.57 0.78 -7.20
N SER A 187 21.52 0.00 -7.46
CA SER A 187 21.49 -0.93 -8.60
C SER A 187 21.62 -0.17 -9.92
N GLY A 188 22.75 -0.40 -10.61
CA GLY A 188 23.01 0.07 -11.98
C GLY A 188 22.51 -0.89 -13.06
N ASP A 189 21.71 -1.89 -12.69
CA ASP A 189 21.29 -2.99 -13.58
C ASP A 189 20.24 -2.56 -14.62
N VAL A 190 19.65 -1.38 -14.40
CA VAL A 190 18.58 -0.85 -15.24
C VAL A 190 19.15 0.12 -16.28
N ILE A 191 18.96 -0.23 -17.54
CA ILE A 191 19.31 0.58 -18.71
C ILE A 191 18.12 1.47 -19.06
N ALA A 192 18.31 2.80 -19.11
CA ALA A 192 17.28 3.73 -19.53
C ALA A 192 17.10 3.67 -21.05
N GLY A 193 15.87 3.42 -21.50
CA GLY A 193 15.58 3.31 -22.94
C GLY A 193 16.38 2.17 -23.57
N ASP A 194 17.08 2.44 -24.68
CA ASP A 194 17.98 1.48 -25.34
C ASP A 194 19.43 1.53 -24.82
N GLY A 195 19.74 2.45 -23.90
CA GLY A 195 21.07 2.62 -23.31
C GLY A 195 22.10 3.29 -24.21
N THR A 196 21.70 3.85 -25.36
CA THR A 196 22.63 4.47 -26.34
C THR A 196 22.91 5.95 -26.06
N VAL A 197 22.07 6.61 -25.28
CA VAL A 197 22.22 8.03 -24.93
C VAL A 197 23.52 8.24 -24.16
N ARG A 198 24.33 9.20 -24.62
CA ARG A 198 25.62 9.54 -24.00
C ARG A 198 25.40 10.45 -22.81
N SER A 199 26.16 10.20 -21.75
CA SER A 199 26.12 10.97 -20.52
C SER A 199 27.54 11.19 -19.99
N ALA A 200 27.80 12.37 -19.45
CA ALA A 200 29.06 12.67 -18.78
C ALA A 200 29.13 11.91 -17.45
N LEU A 201 30.28 11.30 -17.19
CA LEU A 201 30.56 10.53 -16.00
C LEU A 201 31.77 11.11 -15.25
N THR A 202 31.77 11.02 -13.93
CA THR A 202 32.84 11.55 -13.06
C THR A 202 33.13 10.57 -11.94
N ASP A 203 34.39 10.37 -11.59
CA ASP A 203 34.72 9.72 -10.32
C ASP A 203 34.36 10.66 -9.17
N MET A 204 33.62 10.19 -8.16
CA MET A 204 33.33 11.00 -6.96
C MET A 204 34.60 11.59 -6.33
N ARG A 205 35.76 10.91 -6.42
CA ARG A 205 37.06 11.39 -5.92
C ARG A 205 37.55 12.65 -6.64
N ASP A 206 37.12 12.84 -7.89
CA ASP A 206 37.55 13.95 -8.73
C ASP A 206 36.70 15.20 -8.55
N VAL A 207 35.49 15.06 -8.00
CA VAL A 207 34.62 16.19 -7.66
C VAL A 207 35.35 17.17 -6.76
N GLY A 208 36.07 16.68 -5.74
CA GLY A 208 36.85 17.53 -4.86
C GLY A 208 38.10 18.14 -5.50
N ARG A 209 38.82 17.37 -6.32
CA ARG A 209 39.99 17.85 -7.06
C ARG A 209 39.61 18.98 -8.03
N TYR A 210 38.46 18.87 -8.70
CA TYR A 210 37.89 19.95 -9.51
C TYR A 210 37.42 21.13 -8.64
N ALA A 211 36.70 20.89 -7.54
CA ALA A 211 36.21 21.94 -6.67
C ALA A 211 37.36 22.82 -6.14
N ALA A 212 38.48 22.24 -5.74
CA ALA A 212 39.66 22.97 -5.27
C ALA A 212 40.20 23.94 -6.33
N ARG A 213 40.36 23.49 -7.58
CA ARG A 213 40.77 24.36 -8.69
C ARG A 213 39.73 25.44 -9.00
N ILE A 214 38.45 25.06 -9.04
CA ILE A 214 37.34 25.96 -9.36
C ILE A 214 37.18 27.07 -8.32
N ILE A 215 37.33 26.76 -7.03
CA ILE A 215 37.18 27.75 -5.95
C ILE A 215 38.33 28.75 -5.91
N ALA A 216 39.54 28.36 -6.33
CA ALA A 216 40.70 29.25 -6.42
C ALA A 216 40.75 30.07 -7.73
N ASP A 217 40.08 29.62 -8.79
CA ASP A 217 40.18 30.28 -10.10
C ASP A 217 39.27 31.53 -10.16
N ALA A 218 39.82 32.70 -10.46
CA ALA A 218 39.06 33.93 -10.63
C ALA A 218 38.09 33.89 -11.83
N ARG A 219 38.39 33.09 -12.87
CA ARG A 219 37.57 32.96 -14.08
C ARG A 219 36.19 32.35 -13.81
N THR A 220 36.04 31.63 -12.71
CA THR A 220 34.80 30.90 -12.34
C THR A 220 33.89 31.71 -11.42
N LEU A 221 34.28 32.93 -11.01
CA LEU A 221 33.48 33.79 -10.16
C LEU A 221 32.23 34.27 -10.90
N ASN A 222 31.06 34.13 -10.27
CA ASN A 222 29.72 34.36 -10.84
C ASN A 222 29.42 33.53 -12.09
N ARG A 223 30.08 32.38 -12.23
CA ARG A 223 29.88 31.43 -13.34
C ARG A 223 29.38 30.09 -12.85
N MET A 224 28.89 29.30 -13.80
CA MET A 224 28.54 27.90 -13.61
C MET A 224 29.61 27.06 -14.32
N VAL A 225 30.11 26.01 -13.69
CA VAL A 225 31.19 25.17 -14.22
C VAL A 225 30.72 23.73 -14.26
N PHE A 226 30.93 23.05 -15.39
CA PHE A 226 30.62 21.64 -15.55
C PHE A 226 31.91 20.81 -15.52
N ALA A 227 32.08 20.01 -14.48
CA ALA A 227 33.27 19.20 -14.25
C ALA A 227 32.97 17.70 -14.50
N TYR A 228 33.72 17.07 -15.39
CA TYR A 228 33.49 15.66 -15.74
C TYR A 228 34.77 14.93 -16.13
N GLY A 229 34.75 13.60 -16.02
CA GLY A 229 35.87 12.71 -16.37
C GLY A 229 35.76 12.16 -17.79
N GLU A 230 34.67 11.47 -18.09
CA GLU A 230 34.43 10.82 -19.40
C GLU A 230 33.01 11.08 -19.92
N VAL A 231 32.73 10.78 -21.18
CA VAL A 231 31.36 10.79 -21.74
C VAL A 231 31.08 9.45 -22.40
N ARG A 232 30.17 8.67 -21.82
CA ARG A 232 29.87 7.28 -22.20
C ARG A 232 28.36 7.04 -22.24
N SER A 233 27.92 6.07 -23.03
CA SER A 233 26.55 5.55 -22.94
C SER A 233 26.46 4.43 -21.89
N GLN A 234 25.25 4.07 -21.43
CA GLN A 234 25.10 2.91 -20.52
C GLN A 234 25.57 1.61 -21.19
N ASN A 235 25.35 1.46 -22.50
CA ASN A 235 25.86 0.31 -23.24
C ASN A 235 27.40 0.24 -23.26
N ASP A 236 28.09 1.38 -23.31
CA ASP A 236 29.56 1.42 -23.21
C ASP A 236 30.04 0.97 -21.83
N VAL A 237 29.34 1.36 -20.75
CA VAL A 237 29.66 0.95 -19.38
C VAL A 237 29.49 -0.56 -19.21
N PHE A 238 28.36 -1.11 -19.66
CA PHE A 238 28.09 -2.55 -19.63
C PHE A 238 29.12 -3.32 -20.46
N GLY A 239 29.34 -2.91 -21.71
CA GLY A 239 30.29 -3.58 -22.60
C GLY A 239 31.74 -3.52 -22.10
N LEU A 240 32.14 -2.42 -21.47
CA LEU A 240 33.46 -2.30 -20.85
C LEU A 240 33.60 -3.29 -19.69
N LEU A 241 32.59 -3.39 -18.80
CA LEU A 241 32.62 -4.34 -17.69
C LEU A 241 32.61 -5.80 -18.17
N GLU A 242 31.79 -6.14 -19.17
CA GLU A 242 31.78 -7.48 -19.78
C GLU A 242 33.17 -7.85 -20.33
N LYS A 243 33.83 -6.90 -21.01
CA LYS A 243 35.16 -7.10 -21.60
C LYS A 243 36.24 -7.36 -20.54
N ILE A 244 36.27 -6.60 -19.46
CA ILE A 244 37.32 -6.70 -18.41
C ILE A 244 37.03 -7.82 -17.39
N SER A 245 35.76 -8.17 -17.17
CA SER A 245 35.38 -9.26 -16.26
C SER A 245 35.42 -10.63 -16.92
N GLY A 246 35.19 -10.69 -18.23
CA GLY A 246 34.99 -11.94 -18.98
C GLY A 246 33.60 -12.56 -18.78
N GLU A 247 32.66 -11.84 -18.15
CA GLU A 247 31.30 -12.29 -17.83
C GLU A 247 30.26 -11.56 -18.69
N THR A 248 29.19 -12.24 -19.08
CA THR A 248 28.04 -11.62 -19.78
C THR A 248 27.03 -11.10 -18.76
N ILE A 249 26.55 -9.87 -18.95
CA ILE A 249 25.61 -9.21 -18.03
C ILE A 249 24.21 -9.23 -18.65
N GLU A 250 23.20 -9.58 -17.85
CA GLU A 250 21.81 -9.49 -18.29
C GLU A 250 21.39 -8.02 -18.41
N ARG A 251 20.93 -7.62 -19.60
CA ARG A 251 20.56 -6.23 -19.88
C ARG A 251 19.08 -6.01 -19.62
N THR A 252 18.77 -5.39 -18.49
CA THR A 252 17.39 -5.03 -18.14
C THR A 252 17.10 -3.61 -18.60
N HIS A 253 16.31 -3.48 -19.66
CA HIS A 253 15.90 -2.17 -20.18
C HIS A 253 14.63 -1.69 -19.47
N ALA A 254 14.68 -0.50 -18.88
CA ALA A 254 13.47 0.19 -18.45
C ALA A 254 12.75 0.76 -19.67
N ASN A 255 11.47 0.44 -19.78
CA ASN A 255 10.62 0.95 -20.85
C ASN A 255 10.56 2.48 -20.77
N VAL A 256 10.61 3.19 -21.89
CA VAL A 256 10.52 4.67 -21.95
C VAL A 256 9.29 5.18 -21.19
N TRP A 257 8.22 4.38 -21.15
CA TRP A 257 7.02 4.65 -20.35
C TRP A 257 7.21 4.56 -18.83
N GLN A 258 8.09 3.70 -18.32
CA GLN A 258 8.42 3.56 -16.89
C GLN A 258 9.28 4.73 -16.37
N ILE A 259 10.03 5.38 -17.25
CA ILE A 259 10.82 6.59 -16.98
C ILE A 259 10.17 7.80 -17.67
N SER A 260 8.89 7.70 -18.06
CA SER A 260 8.17 8.80 -18.70
C SER A 260 7.84 9.89 -17.67
N GLU A 261 7.70 11.12 -18.15
CA GLU A 261 7.20 12.25 -17.37
C GLU A 261 5.93 11.88 -16.60
N ALA A 262 5.06 11.05 -17.19
CA ALA A 262 3.88 10.55 -16.51
C ALA A 262 4.19 9.54 -15.38
N ALA A 263 5.16 8.64 -15.48
CA ALA A 263 5.54 7.78 -14.34
C ALA A 263 6.19 8.59 -13.19
N ILE A 264 6.93 9.64 -13.54
CA ILE A 264 7.54 10.61 -12.63
C ILE A 264 6.45 11.44 -11.93
N LEU A 265 5.45 11.94 -12.65
CA LEU A 265 4.32 12.68 -12.08
C LEU A 265 3.46 11.81 -11.14
N ALA A 266 3.31 10.51 -11.42
CA ALA A 266 2.64 9.55 -10.53
C ALA A 266 3.34 9.47 -9.18
N ASN A 267 4.68 9.42 -9.24
CA ASN A 267 5.54 9.34 -8.08
C ASN A 267 5.59 10.69 -7.34
N ILE A 268 5.44 11.83 -8.02
CA ILE A 268 5.28 13.17 -7.42
C ILE A 268 4.00 13.23 -6.61
N GLU A 269 2.85 12.86 -7.19
CA GLU A 269 1.58 12.87 -6.47
C GLU A 269 1.61 11.90 -5.28
N LYS A 270 2.21 10.72 -5.46
CA LYS A 270 2.39 9.75 -4.37
C LYS A 270 3.35 10.25 -3.28
N ALA A 271 4.42 10.96 -3.63
CA ALA A 271 5.37 11.54 -2.69
C ALA A 271 4.86 12.83 -2.02
N GLN A 272 3.97 13.58 -2.66
CA GLN A 272 3.30 14.75 -2.07
C GLN A 272 2.11 14.33 -1.19
N ALA A 273 1.46 13.21 -1.50
CA ALA A 273 0.42 12.61 -0.68
C ALA A 273 0.97 11.76 0.49
N SER A 274 2.23 11.32 0.43
CA SER A 274 2.89 10.57 1.49
C SER A 274 3.81 11.47 2.31
N SER A 275 3.88 11.23 3.62
CA SER A 275 4.88 11.85 4.50
C SER A 275 6.21 11.08 4.51
N ASP A 276 6.40 10.14 3.56
CA ASP A 276 7.45 9.13 3.58
C ASP A 276 8.68 9.60 2.75
N PRO A 277 9.85 9.83 3.39
CA PRO A 277 11.08 10.26 2.72
C PRO A 277 11.55 9.32 1.59
N LYS A 278 11.23 8.03 1.63
CA LYS A 278 11.63 7.05 0.60
C LYS A 278 10.89 7.25 -0.73
N SER A 279 9.70 7.83 -0.68
CA SER A 279 8.90 8.13 -1.88
C SER A 279 9.57 9.23 -2.72
N ALA A 280 10.19 10.23 -2.09
CA ALA A 280 10.89 11.32 -2.75
C ALA A 280 12.22 10.87 -3.41
N GLN A 281 13.00 9.98 -2.78
CA GLN A 281 14.24 9.45 -3.35
C GLN A 281 13.99 8.61 -4.62
N THR A 282 12.96 7.76 -4.60
CA THR A 282 12.58 6.92 -5.75
C THR A 282 12.19 7.79 -6.95
N LEU A 283 11.49 8.89 -6.68
CA LEU A 283 11.13 9.89 -7.67
C LEU A 283 12.37 10.57 -8.29
N TRP A 284 13.29 11.06 -7.46
CA TRP A 284 14.48 11.76 -7.97
C TRP A 284 15.34 10.87 -8.85
N LEU A 285 15.52 9.59 -8.49
CA LEU A 285 16.27 8.65 -9.31
C LEU A 285 15.65 8.46 -10.71
N ALA A 286 14.31 8.34 -10.77
CA ALA A 286 13.60 8.26 -12.05
C ALA A 286 13.77 9.54 -12.88
N GLN A 287 13.74 10.72 -12.25
CA GLN A 287 13.98 12.02 -12.92
C GLN A 287 15.41 12.14 -13.45
N TYR A 288 16.41 11.65 -12.70
CA TYR A 288 17.78 11.57 -13.18
C TYR A 288 17.88 10.67 -14.42
N MET A 289 17.36 9.44 -14.36
CA MET A 289 17.36 8.53 -15.50
C MET A 289 16.63 9.12 -16.72
N HIS A 290 15.55 9.88 -16.50
CA HIS A 290 14.86 10.60 -17.58
C HIS A 290 15.77 11.66 -18.21
N SER A 291 16.39 12.49 -17.38
CA SER A 291 17.22 13.61 -17.82
C SER A 291 18.47 13.14 -18.56
N TRP A 292 19.29 12.28 -17.95
CA TRP A 292 20.57 11.89 -18.56
C TRP A 292 20.47 10.65 -19.46
N GLY A 293 19.47 9.78 -19.27
CA GLY A 293 19.35 8.50 -19.98
C GLY A 293 18.32 8.46 -21.11
N ILE A 294 17.33 9.36 -21.10
CA ILE A 294 16.32 9.48 -22.18
C ILE A 294 16.49 10.78 -22.96
N ARG A 295 16.56 11.93 -22.26
CA ARG A 295 16.69 13.26 -22.90
C ARG A 295 18.11 13.58 -23.33
N GLY A 296 19.11 13.05 -22.63
CA GLY A 296 20.52 13.31 -22.90
C GLY A 296 20.98 14.69 -22.43
N ASP A 297 20.38 15.24 -21.37
CA ASP A 297 20.69 16.59 -20.88
C ASP A 297 22.12 16.70 -20.30
N ASN A 298 22.68 15.60 -19.77
CA ASN A 298 23.96 15.60 -19.05
C ASN A 298 25.17 15.43 -20.00
N THR A 299 25.38 16.38 -20.90
CA THR A 299 26.55 16.38 -21.80
C THR A 299 27.26 17.75 -21.83
N PRO A 300 28.55 17.79 -22.22
CA PRO A 300 29.28 19.05 -22.34
C PRO A 300 28.66 20.04 -23.33
N GLU A 301 28.04 19.54 -24.40
CA GLU A 301 27.34 20.36 -25.40
C GLU A 301 26.12 21.07 -24.78
N HIS A 302 25.31 20.35 -24.00
CA HIS A 302 24.17 20.93 -23.29
C HIS A 302 24.60 21.86 -22.16
N ALA A 303 25.69 21.54 -21.46
CA ALA A 303 26.29 22.43 -20.47
C ALA A 303 26.69 23.77 -21.10
N ARG A 304 27.40 23.73 -22.24
CA ARG A 304 27.76 24.94 -23.00
C ARG A 304 26.52 25.72 -23.45
N TYR A 305 25.49 25.04 -23.93
CA TYR A 305 24.21 25.68 -24.29
C TYR A 305 23.57 26.43 -23.11
N LEU A 306 23.63 25.86 -21.90
CA LEU A 306 23.11 26.49 -20.68
C LEU A 306 24.07 27.55 -20.08
N GLY A 307 25.19 27.84 -20.74
CA GLY A 307 26.15 28.86 -20.32
C GLY A 307 27.15 28.41 -19.26
N TYR A 308 27.39 27.11 -19.13
CA TYR A 308 28.45 26.58 -18.26
C TYR A 308 29.82 26.73 -18.92
N LEU A 309 30.83 26.97 -18.10
CA LEU A 309 32.22 26.78 -18.47
C LEU A 309 32.55 25.29 -18.44
N ASP A 310 33.21 24.80 -19.48
CA ASP A 310 33.65 23.41 -19.55
C ASP A 310 34.92 23.21 -18.70
N GLY A 311 34.85 22.31 -17.72
CA GLY A 311 35.94 22.03 -16.80
C GLY A 311 37.21 21.50 -17.48
N LYS A 312 37.08 20.78 -18.60
CA LYS A 312 38.24 20.27 -19.34
C LYS A 312 38.91 21.34 -20.19
N GLU A 313 38.14 22.28 -20.72
CA GLU A 313 38.67 23.45 -21.43
C GLU A 313 39.35 24.43 -20.45
N LEU A 314 38.78 24.61 -19.26
CA LEU A 314 39.36 25.44 -18.21
C LEU A 314 40.67 24.88 -17.63
N TYR A 315 40.78 23.55 -17.53
CA TYR A 315 41.89 22.83 -16.91
C TYR A 315 42.38 21.67 -17.81
N PRO A 316 43.04 21.94 -18.94
CA PRO A 316 43.48 20.90 -19.87
C PRO A 316 44.57 19.98 -19.29
N ASP A 317 45.27 20.42 -18.24
CA ASP A 317 46.26 19.65 -17.50
C ASP A 317 45.65 18.70 -16.45
N PHE A 318 44.35 18.83 -16.16
CA PHE A 318 43.67 18.03 -15.15
C PHE A 318 43.47 16.58 -15.61
N GLN A 319 44.10 15.64 -14.91
CA GLN A 319 43.99 14.21 -15.17
C GLN A 319 42.89 13.58 -14.30
N ALA A 320 41.68 13.47 -14.85
CA ALA A 320 40.58 12.74 -14.24
C ALA A 320 40.82 11.22 -14.28
N GLY A 321 40.32 10.51 -13.27
CA GLY A 321 40.30 9.04 -13.25
C GLY A 321 39.46 8.49 -14.40
N THR A 322 39.89 7.36 -14.96
CA THR A 322 39.16 6.69 -16.04
C THR A 322 38.19 5.65 -15.51
N LEU A 323 37.09 5.43 -16.23
CA LEU A 323 36.09 4.43 -15.84
C LEU A 323 36.70 3.02 -15.85
N GLU A 324 37.58 2.72 -16.81
CA GLU A 324 38.27 1.42 -16.91
C GLU A 324 39.16 1.13 -15.70
N ALA A 325 39.93 2.12 -15.24
CA ALA A 325 40.77 1.98 -14.05
C ALA A 325 39.91 1.74 -12.79
N PHE A 326 38.79 2.46 -12.67
CA PHE A 326 37.87 2.27 -11.56
C PHE A 326 37.18 0.90 -11.57
N LEU A 327 36.69 0.43 -12.72
CA LEU A 327 36.08 -0.90 -12.81
C LEU A 327 37.10 -2.03 -12.53
N THR A 328 38.37 -1.84 -12.94
CA THR A 328 39.46 -2.78 -12.59
C THR A 328 39.71 -2.80 -11.08
N GLU A 329 39.74 -1.63 -10.43
CA GLU A 329 39.84 -1.50 -8.97
C GLU A 329 38.71 -2.25 -8.23
N ILE A 330 37.48 -2.25 -8.80
CA ILE A 330 36.36 -3.03 -8.28
C ILE A 330 36.62 -4.53 -8.43
N LEU A 331 37.02 -4.98 -9.61
CA LEU A 331 37.26 -6.40 -9.88
C LEU A 331 38.40 -7.00 -9.04
N ASP A 332 39.32 -6.15 -8.58
CA ASP A 332 40.43 -6.48 -7.68
C ASP A 332 40.04 -6.47 -6.19
N GLY A 333 38.81 -6.10 -5.84
CA GLY A 333 38.37 -6.04 -4.44
C GLY A 333 38.85 -4.79 -3.67
N ARG A 334 39.35 -3.76 -4.37
CA ARG A 334 40.03 -2.60 -3.75
C ARG A 334 39.16 -1.33 -3.68
N ALA A 335 38.03 -1.30 -4.39
CA ALA A 335 37.17 -0.12 -4.45
C ALA A 335 36.33 0.04 -3.18
N ARG A 336 35.74 1.24 -3.00
CA ARG A 336 34.82 1.56 -1.89
C ARG A 336 33.47 2.00 -2.44
N ALA A 337 32.39 1.40 -1.92
CA ALA A 337 31.03 1.83 -2.20
C ALA A 337 30.72 3.20 -1.57
N VAL A 338 29.99 4.04 -2.30
CA VAL A 338 29.64 5.44 -1.94
C VAL A 338 28.18 5.45 -1.53
N TYR A 339 27.82 6.07 -0.40
CA TYR A 339 26.52 5.83 0.25
C TYR A 339 26.36 4.40 0.78
N ASN A 340 27.47 3.73 1.08
CA ASN A 340 27.46 2.59 1.98
C ASN A 340 26.69 3.00 3.25
N MET A 341 25.48 2.47 3.43
CA MET A 341 24.66 2.70 4.61
C MET A 341 25.35 2.24 5.91
N GLU A 342 26.52 1.62 5.80
CA GLU A 342 27.35 1.14 6.90
C GLU A 342 28.49 2.09 7.33
N ALA A 343 28.89 3.12 6.55
CA ALA A 343 30.18 3.82 6.79
C ALA A 343 30.12 5.30 7.25
N ASN A 344 28.94 5.95 7.34
CA ASN A 344 28.84 7.37 7.74
C ASN A 344 28.04 7.58 9.02
N GLY A 345 28.62 7.19 10.14
CA GLY A 345 28.32 7.79 11.43
C GLY A 345 26.85 7.69 11.85
N ASN A 346 26.34 6.47 11.91
CA ASN A 346 25.98 5.92 13.21
C ASN A 346 26.91 4.74 13.50
N ASP A 347 27.34 4.63 14.74
CA ASP A 347 27.84 3.39 15.33
C ASP A 347 26.66 2.41 15.51
N SER A 348 26.01 2.13 14.40
CA SER A 348 24.97 1.13 14.23
C SER A 348 24.91 0.88 12.73
N SER A 349 25.35 -0.30 12.29
CA SER A 349 24.54 -1.12 11.36
C SER A 349 23.08 -0.68 11.51
N PRO A 350 22.28 -0.36 10.45
CA PRO A 350 20.87 -0.09 10.66
C PRO A 350 20.39 -1.25 11.51
N LEU A 351 20.12 -0.99 12.80
CA LEU A 351 19.62 -2.04 13.66
C LEU A 351 18.39 -2.45 12.90
N PRO A 352 18.34 -3.69 12.41
CA PRO A 352 17.37 -4.07 11.42
C PRO A 352 16.04 -3.56 11.92
N VAL A 353 15.34 -2.70 11.15
CA VAL A 353 14.18 -1.97 11.69
C VAL A 353 13.30 -3.02 12.34
N PRO A 354 13.20 -3.02 13.68
CA PRO A 354 12.82 -4.25 14.35
C PRO A 354 11.38 -4.51 13.97
N TYR A 355 11.05 -5.78 13.69
CA TYR A 355 9.69 -6.20 13.36
C TYR A 355 8.66 -5.58 14.33
N SER A 356 9.06 -5.41 15.59
CA SER A 356 8.32 -4.59 16.54
C SER A 356 9.26 -3.75 17.39
N VAL A 357 8.88 -2.48 17.64
CA VAL A 357 9.54 -1.61 18.63
C VAL A 357 9.23 -2.02 20.08
N PHE A 358 8.28 -2.95 20.30
CA PHE A 358 7.96 -3.42 21.64
C PHE A 358 9.12 -4.22 22.25
N SER A 359 9.58 -3.74 23.40
CA SER A 359 10.64 -4.41 24.17
C SER A 359 10.28 -5.86 24.50
N ARG A 360 11.29 -6.71 24.76
CA ARG A 360 11.06 -8.11 25.19
C ARG A 360 10.14 -8.17 26.42
N ARG A 361 10.28 -7.22 27.36
CA ARG A 361 9.42 -7.13 28.56
C ARG A 361 7.97 -6.82 28.19
N THR A 362 7.76 -5.89 27.27
CA THR A 362 6.42 -5.54 26.78
C THR A 362 5.77 -6.72 26.06
N ARG A 363 6.50 -7.42 25.19
CA ARG A 363 6.00 -8.62 24.48
C ARG A 363 5.66 -9.75 25.44
N THR A 364 6.47 -9.97 26.48
CA THR A 364 6.17 -10.92 27.55
C THR A 364 4.96 -10.50 28.38
N PHE A 365 4.84 -9.22 28.72
CA PHE A 365 3.64 -8.69 29.39
C PHE A 365 2.38 -8.91 28.55
N LEU A 366 2.40 -8.57 27.26
CA LEU A 366 1.29 -8.81 26.33
C LEU A 366 0.94 -10.30 26.24
N THR A 367 1.94 -11.18 26.19
CA THR A 367 1.75 -12.64 26.17
C THR A 367 0.92 -13.12 27.36
N TYR A 368 1.28 -12.71 28.59
CA TYR A 368 0.55 -13.11 29.79
C TYR A 368 -0.80 -12.39 29.93
N LEU A 369 -0.86 -11.09 29.61
CA LEU A 369 -2.10 -10.32 29.62
C LEU A 369 -3.14 -10.96 28.69
N LEU A 370 -2.77 -11.27 27.45
CA LEU A 370 -3.64 -11.93 26.49
C LEU A 370 -4.00 -13.35 26.95
N GLY A 371 -3.06 -14.08 27.55
CA GLY A 371 -3.33 -15.36 28.17
C GLY A 371 -4.45 -15.28 29.20
N VAL A 372 -4.38 -14.31 30.12
CA VAL A 372 -5.42 -14.08 31.14
C VAL A 372 -6.73 -13.56 30.51
N ILE A 373 -6.69 -12.70 29.49
CA ILE A 373 -7.91 -12.23 28.80
C ILE A 373 -8.64 -13.40 28.11
N THR A 374 -7.89 -14.29 27.46
CA THR A 374 -8.49 -15.45 26.76
C THR A 374 -9.13 -16.47 27.70
N VAL A 375 -8.85 -16.42 29.01
CA VAL A 375 -9.54 -17.21 30.04
C VAL A 375 -11.04 -16.95 30.01
N LEU A 376 -11.49 -15.74 29.69
CA LEU A 376 -12.93 -15.43 29.55
C LEU A 376 -13.62 -16.33 28.50
N SER A 377 -12.87 -16.87 27.54
CA SER A 377 -13.40 -17.82 26.56
C SER A 377 -13.56 -19.23 27.14
N THR A 378 -12.49 -19.76 27.74
CA THR A 378 -12.35 -21.17 28.14
C THR A 378 -12.87 -21.46 29.54
N LEU A 379 -12.66 -20.57 30.51
CA LEU A 379 -13.18 -20.69 31.87
C LEU A 379 -14.71 -20.73 31.86
N THR A 380 -15.34 -19.88 31.05
CA THR A 380 -16.81 -19.75 30.93
C THR A 380 -17.50 -21.03 30.48
N SER A 381 -16.81 -21.84 29.66
CA SER A 381 -17.31 -23.15 29.23
C SER A 381 -17.07 -24.20 30.32
N THR A 382 -15.86 -24.24 30.90
CA THR A 382 -15.44 -25.30 31.83
C THR A 382 -16.05 -25.17 33.23
N ILE A 383 -16.20 -23.95 33.75
CA ILE A 383 -16.85 -23.68 35.05
C ILE A 383 -18.34 -24.01 35.07
N TYR A 384 -18.95 -24.12 33.88
CA TYR A 384 -20.39 -24.37 33.72
C TYR A 384 -20.75 -25.85 33.83
N PHE A 385 -19.85 -26.77 33.48
CA PHE A 385 -20.15 -28.22 33.43
C PHE A 385 -20.66 -28.78 34.77
N PRO A 386 -20.03 -28.51 35.93
CA PRO A 386 -20.54 -28.99 37.22
C PRO A 386 -21.89 -28.35 37.62
N LEU A 387 -22.26 -27.22 37.01
CA LEU A 387 -23.49 -26.49 37.33
C LEU A 387 -24.71 -27.00 36.58
N LEU A 388 -24.56 -27.78 35.51
CA LEU A 388 -25.69 -28.22 34.66
C LEU A 388 -26.79 -28.91 35.48
N PRO A 389 -26.49 -29.89 36.36
CA PRO A 389 -27.52 -30.58 37.14
C PRO A 389 -28.15 -29.66 38.20
N LEU A 390 -27.38 -28.69 38.71
CA LEU A 390 -27.86 -27.71 39.69
C LEU A 390 -28.84 -26.72 39.04
N LEU A 391 -28.49 -26.17 37.87
CA LEU A 391 -29.32 -25.21 37.14
C LEU A 391 -30.65 -25.82 36.69
N SER A 392 -30.64 -27.09 36.27
CA SER A 392 -31.88 -27.82 35.93
C SER A 392 -32.83 -27.88 37.13
N ARG A 393 -32.31 -28.21 38.32
CA ARG A 393 -33.08 -28.24 39.57
C ARG A 393 -33.57 -26.85 40.00
N GLN A 394 -32.71 -25.82 39.93
CA GLN A 394 -33.04 -24.47 40.39
C GLN A 394 -34.06 -23.74 39.50
N LEU A 395 -33.95 -23.90 38.18
CA LEU A 395 -34.85 -23.27 37.21
C LEU A 395 -36.08 -24.13 36.92
N LYS A 396 -36.17 -25.35 37.48
CA LYS A 396 -37.25 -26.32 37.25
C LYS A 396 -37.47 -26.63 35.77
N VAL A 397 -36.38 -26.82 35.03
CA VAL A 397 -36.39 -27.17 33.61
C VAL A 397 -35.66 -28.48 33.36
N SER A 398 -35.95 -29.15 32.25
CA SER A 398 -35.33 -30.44 31.92
C SER A 398 -33.81 -30.31 31.70
N ALA A 399 -33.08 -31.39 31.90
CA ALA A 399 -31.64 -31.46 31.59
C ALA A 399 -31.38 -31.12 30.10
N GLN A 400 -32.29 -31.49 29.20
CA GLN A 400 -32.23 -31.17 27.79
C GLN A 400 -32.32 -29.65 27.53
N ALA A 401 -33.19 -28.93 28.25
CA ALA A 401 -33.29 -27.48 28.15
C ALA A 401 -32.01 -26.80 28.65
N ILE A 402 -31.42 -27.25 29.75
CA ILE A 402 -30.12 -26.71 30.20
C ILE A 402 -29.01 -27.04 29.20
N ASN A 403 -28.97 -28.24 28.62
CA ASN A 403 -28.01 -28.59 27.58
C ASN A 403 -28.15 -27.71 26.33
N LEU A 404 -29.36 -27.26 25.99
CA LEU A 404 -29.57 -26.28 24.92
C LEU A 404 -28.79 -24.98 25.15
N THR A 405 -28.61 -24.55 26.40
CA THR A 405 -27.78 -23.36 26.72
C THR A 405 -26.30 -23.58 26.38
N VAL A 406 -25.80 -24.81 26.54
CA VAL A 406 -24.43 -25.19 26.14
C VAL A 406 -24.33 -25.21 24.62
N THR A 407 -25.30 -25.83 23.94
CA THR A 407 -25.34 -25.91 22.47
C THR A 407 -25.41 -24.51 21.83
N ALA A 408 -26.30 -23.64 22.32
CA ALA A 408 -26.45 -22.28 21.81
C ALA A 408 -25.18 -21.45 22.03
N TYR A 409 -24.52 -21.61 23.18
CA TYR A 409 -23.20 -21.03 23.44
C TYR A 409 -22.17 -21.52 22.42
N SER A 410 -22.08 -22.84 22.17
CA SER A 410 -21.13 -23.41 21.21
C SER A 410 -21.35 -22.97 19.76
N VAL A 411 -22.60 -22.78 19.34
CA VAL A 411 -22.92 -22.22 18.01
C VAL A 411 -22.40 -20.79 17.89
N ALA A 412 -22.69 -19.94 18.88
CA ALA A 412 -22.15 -18.58 18.93
C ALA A 412 -20.61 -18.58 19.02
N GLN A 413 -20.03 -19.57 19.70
CA GLN A 413 -18.57 -19.74 19.81
C GLN A 413 -17.93 -20.07 18.45
N ALA A 414 -18.60 -20.83 17.60
CA ALA A 414 -18.13 -21.16 16.26
C ALA A 414 -18.23 -19.96 15.31
N VAL A 415 -19.33 -19.21 15.36
CA VAL A 415 -19.66 -18.18 14.36
C VAL A 415 -19.06 -16.81 14.68
N SER A 416 -19.08 -16.39 15.94
CA SER A 416 -18.70 -15.02 16.35
C SER A 416 -17.26 -14.62 15.97
N PRO A 417 -16.23 -15.50 16.09
CA PRO A 417 -14.87 -15.14 15.70
C PRO A 417 -14.77 -14.67 14.24
N ALA A 418 -15.55 -15.25 13.32
CA ALA A 418 -15.51 -14.88 11.90
C ALA A 418 -15.82 -13.39 11.67
N PHE A 419 -16.77 -12.85 12.43
CA PHE A 419 -17.20 -11.46 12.32
C PHE A 419 -16.20 -10.51 12.98
N PHE A 420 -15.89 -10.76 14.24
CA PHE A 420 -15.09 -9.81 15.03
C PHE A 420 -13.59 -9.89 14.76
N ALA A 421 -13.06 -11.03 14.29
CA ALA A 421 -11.67 -11.11 13.86
C ALA A 421 -11.43 -10.30 12.57
N SER A 422 -12.32 -10.44 11.58
CA SER A 422 -12.29 -9.65 10.34
C SER A 422 -12.44 -8.15 10.63
N LEU A 423 -13.30 -7.80 11.59
CA LEU A 423 -13.45 -6.41 12.04
C LEU A 423 -12.18 -5.88 12.73
N ALA A 424 -11.51 -6.70 13.53
CA ALA A 424 -10.24 -6.35 14.19
C ALA A 424 -9.09 -6.19 13.19
N ASP A 425 -9.05 -7.00 12.12
CA ASP A 425 -8.06 -6.85 11.02
C ASP A 425 -8.25 -5.50 10.29
N ALA A 426 -9.50 -5.04 10.14
CA ALA A 426 -9.82 -3.81 9.40
C ALA A 426 -9.76 -2.52 10.24
N ARG A 427 -10.10 -2.58 11.54
CA ARG A 427 -10.33 -1.39 12.39
C ARG A 427 -9.35 -1.25 13.56
N GLY A 428 -8.47 -2.24 13.79
CA GLY A 428 -7.52 -2.26 14.90
C GLY A 428 -7.82 -3.31 15.95
N ARG A 429 -6.79 -3.73 16.70
CA ARG A 429 -6.87 -4.79 17.71
C ARG A 429 -7.49 -4.30 19.01
N ARG A 430 -7.04 -3.12 19.48
CA ARG A 430 -7.45 -2.56 20.78
C ARG A 430 -8.95 -2.24 20.84
N PRO A 431 -9.57 -1.50 19.90
CA PRO A 431 -10.99 -1.15 19.99
C PRO A 431 -11.90 -2.36 20.03
N ILE A 432 -11.64 -3.33 19.15
CA ILE A 432 -12.50 -4.51 19.03
C ILE A 432 -12.33 -5.44 20.24
N LEU A 433 -11.11 -5.59 20.76
CA LEU A 433 -10.89 -6.36 21.99
C LEU A 433 -11.64 -5.75 23.18
N LEU A 434 -11.54 -4.43 23.40
CA LEU A 434 -12.23 -3.77 24.52
C LEU A 434 -13.75 -3.86 24.38
N MET A 435 -14.28 -3.69 23.17
CA MET A 435 -15.71 -3.86 22.90
C MET A 435 -16.18 -5.28 23.24
N LEU A 436 -15.43 -6.31 22.85
CA LEU A 436 -15.76 -7.71 23.10
C LEU A 436 -15.72 -8.08 24.58
N VAL A 437 -14.67 -7.64 25.30
CA VAL A 437 -14.58 -7.84 26.75
C VAL A 437 -15.70 -7.07 27.47
N GLY A 438 -16.05 -5.87 27.00
CA GLY A 438 -17.19 -5.11 27.49
C GLY A 438 -18.54 -5.81 27.27
N LEU A 439 -18.76 -6.38 26.08
CA LEU A 439 -19.94 -7.18 25.77
C LEU A 439 -20.03 -8.42 26.67
N TYR A 440 -18.91 -9.12 26.87
CA TYR A 440 -18.84 -10.24 27.79
C TYR A 440 -19.15 -9.83 29.23
N ALA A 441 -18.60 -8.70 29.71
CA ALA A 441 -18.84 -8.20 31.06
C ALA A 441 -20.31 -7.83 31.29
N ALA A 442 -20.93 -7.14 30.33
CA ALA A 442 -22.35 -6.80 30.36
C ALA A 442 -23.24 -8.05 30.37
N ALA A 443 -22.94 -9.04 29.52
CA ALA A 443 -23.67 -10.30 29.49
C ALA A 443 -23.53 -11.09 30.81
N SER A 444 -22.33 -11.10 31.40
CA SER A 444 -22.05 -11.77 32.68
C SER A 444 -22.80 -11.11 33.84
N LEU A 445 -22.86 -9.78 33.85
CA LEU A 445 -23.69 -9.04 34.80
C LEU A 445 -25.19 -9.32 34.59
N GLY A 446 -25.64 -9.39 33.33
CA GLY A 446 -26.99 -9.82 32.98
C GLY A 446 -27.32 -11.22 33.53
N LEU A 447 -26.38 -12.17 33.47
CA LEU A 447 -26.57 -13.53 33.99
C LEU A 447 -26.79 -13.55 35.51
N VAL A 448 -26.15 -12.64 36.24
CA VAL A 448 -26.41 -12.45 37.69
C VAL A 448 -27.87 -12.06 37.92
N PHE A 449 -28.40 -11.12 37.15
CA PHE A 449 -29.80 -10.70 37.24
C PHE A 449 -30.77 -11.80 36.79
N ALA A 450 -30.46 -12.49 35.69
CA ALA A 450 -31.26 -13.59 35.17
C ALA A 450 -31.38 -14.73 36.19
N GLN A 451 -30.29 -15.06 36.87
CA GLN A 451 -30.28 -16.09 37.91
C GLN A 451 -31.07 -15.66 39.15
N ARG A 452 -30.99 -14.39 39.54
CA ARG A 452 -31.80 -13.83 40.64
C ARG A 452 -33.30 -13.89 40.34
N GLN A 453 -33.68 -13.64 39.09
CA GLN A 453 -35.05 -13.72 38.60
C GLN A 453 -35.49 -15.15 38.25
N ARG A 454 -34.58 -16.14 38.31
CA ARG A 454 -34.80 -17.54 37.90
C ARG A 454 -35.39 -17.68 36.49
N SER A 455 -34.92 -16.87 35.54
CA SER A 455 -35.41 -16.87 34.16
C SER A 455 -34.54 -17.71 33.22
N TYR A 456 -35.09 -18.82 32.73
CA TYR A 456 -34.42 -19.69 31.75
C TYR A 456 -34.20 -18.99 30.39
N ALA A 457 -35.18 -18.24 29.90
CA ALA A 457 -35.06 -17.53 28.62
C ALA A 457 -33.95 -16.48 28.67
N ALA A 458 -33.86 -15.72 29.77
CA ALA A 458 -32.79 -14.77 29.97
C ALA A 458 -31.43 -15.48 30.07
N LEU A 459 -31.34 -16.59 30.80
CA LEU A 459 -30.13 -17.42 30.86
C LEU A 459 -29.67 -17.85 29.45
N LEU A 460 -30.58 -18.40 28.64
CA LEU A 460 -30.27 -18.87 27.29
C LEU A 460 -29.73 -17.74 26.39
N VAL A 461 -30.44 -16.61 26.33
CA VAL A 461 -30.06 -15.48 25.48
C VAL A 461 -28.74 -14.86 25.95
N LEU A 462 -28.59 -14.62 27.25
CA LEU A 462 -27.38 -14.01 27.79
C LEU A 462 -26.17 -14.93 27.66
N ARG A 463 -26.34 -16.25 27.66
CA ARG A 463 -25.24 -17.18 27.32
C ARG A 463 -24.79 -17.03 25.88
N VAL A 464 -25.70 -16.83 24.93
CA VAL A 464 -25.34 -16.52 23.53
C VAL A 464 -24.55 -15.21 23.48
N VAL A 465 -25.06 -14.13 24.10
CA VAL A 465 -24.38 -12.82 24.12
C VAL A 465 -23.01 -12.90 24.81
N GLN A 466 -22.91 -13.64 25.91
CA GLN A 466 -21.65 -13.89 26.61
C GLN A 466 -20.64 -14.60 25.69
N SER A 467 -21.08 -15.59 24.91
CA SER A 467 -20.22 -16.23 23.91
C SER A 467 -19.79 -15.27 22.80
N LEU A 468 -20.67 -14.36 22.35
CA LEU A 468 -20.33 -13.39 21.30
C LEU A 468 -19.14 -12.52 21.72
N GLY A 469 -19.06 -12.13 22.99
CA GLY A 469 -17.93 -11.37 23.55
C GLY A 469 -16.69 -12.22 23.84
N GLY A 470 -16.86 -13.45 24.33
CA GLY A 470 -15.74 -14.28 24.81
C GLY A 470 -15.04 -15.11 23.73
N SER A 471 -15.76 -15.60 22.72
CA SER A 471 -15.21 -16.53 21.72
C SER A 471 -14.23 -15.94 20.72
N PRO A 472 -14.29 -14.65 20.32
CA PRO A 472 -13.32 -14.07 19.39
C PRO A 472 -11.99 -13.70 20.06
N LEU A 473 -11.94 -13.60 21.40
CA LEU A 473 -10.74 -13.14 22.13
C LEU A 473 -9.47 -13.94 21.80
N PRO A 474 -9.50 -15.30 21.69
CA PRO A 474 -8.34 -16.05 21.25
C PRO A 474 -7.88 -15.70 19.82
N ALA A 475 -8.80 -15.42 18.89
CA ALA A 475 -8.44 -15.03 17.53
C ALA A 475 -7.71 -13.68 17.50
N LEU A 476 -8.21 -12.70 18.25
CA LEU A 476 -7.56 -11.40 18.39
C LEU A 476 -6.21 -11.52 19.11
N ALA A 477 -6.10 -12.38 20.12
CA ALA A 477 -4.84 -12.62 20.82
C ALA A 477 -3.77 -13.20 19.89
N TYR A 478 -4.11 -14.14 19.01
CA TYR A 478 -3.21 -14.66 17.99
C TYR A 478 -2.83 -13.58 16.96
N GLY A 479 -3.79 -12.73 16.56
CA GLY A 479 -3.52 -11.57 15.71
C GLY A 479 -2.53 -10.59 16.34
N ILE A 480 -2.71 -10.23 17.61
CA ILE A 480 -1.80 -9.35 18.34
C ILE A 480 -0.39 -9.95 18.43
N VAL A 481 -0.26 -11.25 18.71
CA VAL A 481 1.04 -11.92 18.73
C VAL A 481 1.68 -11.93 17.34
N ALA A 482 0.88 -12.16 16.29
CA ALA A 482 1.35 -12.09 14.91
C ALA A 482 1.82 -10.67 14.52
N ASP A 483 1.20 -9.63 15.09
CA ASP A 483 1.57 -8.23 14.85
C ASP A 483 2.90 -7.84 15.53
N VAL A 484 3.23 -8.44 16.68
CA VAL A 484 4.40 -8.05 17.51
C VAL A 484 5.58 -9.03 17.46
N ALA A 485 5.42 -10.22 16.85
CA ALA A 485 6.46 -11.25 16.78
C ALA A 485 6.68 -11.83 15.38
N LEU A 486 7.95 -11.98 15.02
CA LEU A 486 8.42 -12.67 13.83
C LEU A 486 7.98 -14.15 13.83
N PRO A 487 7.73 -14.77 12.66
CA PRO A 487 7.39 -16.19 12.57
C PRO A 487 8.35 -17.12 13.33
N ALA A 488 9.64 -16.79 13.37
CA ALA A 488 10.65 -17.57 14.09
C ALA A 488 10.50 -17.53 15.63
N GLU A 489 9.86 -16.49 16.19
CA GLU A 489 9.69 -16.28 17.63
C GLU A 489 8.25 -16.49 18.12
N ARG A 490 7.28 -16.73 17.22
CA ARG A 490 5.84 -16.82 17.54
C ARG A 490 5.55 -17.92 18.55
N GLY A 491 6.21 -19.08 18.47
CA GLY A 491 5.98 -20.19 19.38
C GLY A 491 6.29 -19.83 20.84
N ARG A 492 7.37 -19.06 21.08
CA ARG A 492 7.76 -18.58 22.41
C ARG A 492 6.75 -17.63 23.05
N LEU A 493 5.92 -16.93 22.26
CA LEU A 493 4.85 -16.08 22.78
C LEU A 493 3.52 -16.85 22.88
N LEU A 494 3.14 -17.59 21.83
CA LEU A 494 1.87 -18.32 21.79
C LEU A 494 1.82 -19.46 22.82
N GLY A 495 2.94 -20.15 23.06
CA GLY A 495 3.03 -21.25 24.02
C GLY A 495 2.64 -20.82 25.45
N PRO A 496 3.35 -19.85 26.07
CA PRO A 496 3.00 -19.32 27.39
C PRO A 496 1.61 -18.66 27.44
N LEU A 497 1.18 -17.99 26.37
CA LEU A 497 -0.18 -17.42 26.26
C LEU A 497 -1.25 -18.51 26.46
N GLN A 498 -1.19 -19.56 25.64
CA GLN A 498 -2.09 -20.71 25.72
C GLN A 498 -1.98 -21.44 27.06
N SER A 499 -0.75 -21.62 27.55
CA SER A 499 -0.50 -22.32 28.82
C SER A 499 -1.11 -21.57 30.00
N THR A 500 -1.02 -20.24 30.01
CA THR A 500 -1.67 -19.39 31.02
C THR A 500 -3.18 -19.54 30.97
N CYS A 501 -3.76 -19.49 29.77
CA CYS A 501 -5.20 -19.68 29.56
C CYS A 501 -5.67 -21.05 30.09
N ASN A 502 -4.99 -22.12 29.72
CA ASN A 502 -5.36 -23.48 30.10
C ASN A 502 -5.12 -23.78 31.59
N ALA A 503 -4.02 -23.28 32.16
CA ALA A 503 -3.73 -23.44 33.59
C ALA A 503 -4.79 -22.78 34.47
N ILE A 504 -5.26 -21.58 34.11
CA ILE A 504 -6.32 -20.89 34.85
C ILE A 504 -7.67 -21.58 34.60
N SER A 505 -7.93 -22.05 33.37
CA SER A 505 -9.14 -22.82 33.05
C SER A 505 -9.20 -24.16 33.78
N ALA A 506 -8.05 -24.72 34.19
CA ALA A 506 -7.94 -25.91 35.03
C ALA A 506 -8.74 -25.80 36.33
N VAL A 507 -8.75 -24.61 36.91
CA VAL A 507 -9.38 -24.32 38.19
C VAL A 507 -10.90 -24.16 38.03
N GLY A 508 -11.40 -23.93 36.82
CA GLY A 508 -12.81 -23.68 36.51
C GLY A 508 -13.77 -24.75 37.04
N PRO A 509 -13.66 -26.02 36.60
CA PRO A 509 -14.53 -27.09 37.07
C PRO A 509 -14.47 -27.30 38.60
N VAL A 510 -13.29 -27.13 39.21
CA VAL A 510 -13.11 -27.24 40.66
C VAL A 510 -13.87 -26.13 41.40
N VAL A 511 -13.74 -24.88 40.95
CA VAL A 511 -14.48 -23.74 41.52
C VAL A 511 -15.97 -23.88 41.27
N GLY A 512 -16.39 -24.28 40.08
CA GLY A 512 -17.80 -24.54 39.75
C GLY A 512 -18.42 -25.60 40.66
N GLY A 513 -17.73 -26.74 40.86
CA GLY A 513 -18.16 -27.81 41.74
C GLY A 513 -18.15 -27.42 43.23
N ALA A 514 -17.12 -26.70 43.69
CA ALA A 514 -17.04 -26.22 45.07
C ALA A 514 -18.16 -25.20 45.38
N VAL A 515 -18.41 -24.25 44.48
CA VAL A 515 -19.50 -23.28 44.63
C VAL A 515 -20.86 -23.99 44.62
N ALA A 516 -21.05 -24.97 43.73
CA ALA A 516 -22.27 -25.78 43.69
C ALA A 516 -22.51 -26.51 45.02
N ARG A 517 -21.45 -27.06 45.62
CA ARG A 517 -21.51 -27.79 46.91
C ARG A 517 -21.77 -26.87 48.10
N VAL A 518 -21.06 -25.74 48.20
CA VAL A 518 -21.08 -24.87 49.39
C VAL A 518 -22.30 -23.95 49.42
N THR A 519 -22.65 -23.35 48.28
CA THR A 519 -23.68 -22.29 48.23
C THR A 519 -25.04 -22.79 47.76
N ALA A 520 -25.12 -24.03 47.29
CA ALA A 520 -26.29 -24.63 46.65
C ALA A 520 -26.88 -23.77 45.50
N GLY A 521 -26.11 -22.84 44.91
CA GLY A 521 -26.60 -21.97 43.84
C GLY A 521 -25.56 -21.43 42.86
N ALA A 522 -25.95 -21.33 41.60
CA ALA A 522 -25.08 -20.93 40.49
C ALA A 522 -24.77 -19.41 40.43
N LEU A 523 -25.44 -18.60 41.26
CA LEU A 523 -25.32 -17.13 41.24
C LEU A 523 -23.88 -16.66 41.40
N TRP A 524 -23.16 -17.21 42.38
CA TRP A 524 -21.79 -16.78 42.72
C TRP A 524 -20.78 -17.08 41.62
N VAL A 525 -21.02 -18.08 40.78
CA VAL A 525 -20.19 -18.32 39.58
C VAL A 525 -20.37 -17.20 38.56
N PHE A 526 -21.61 -16.75 38.31
CA PHE A 526 -21.85 -15.64 37.40
C PHE A 526 -21.32 -14.30 37.93
N VAL A 527 -21.37 -14.08 39.25
CA VAL A 527 -20.75 -12.93 39.91
C VAL A 527 -19.23 -12.95 39.70
N LEU A 528 -18.58 -14.11 39.93
CA LEU A 528 -17.15 -14.27 39.72
C LEU A 528 -16.75 -13.94 38.28
N LEU A 529 -17.49 -14.45 37.28
CA LEU A 529 -17.22 -14.16 35.87
C LEU A 529 -17.42 -12.68 35.52
N ALA A 530 -18.44 -12.02 36.10
CA ALA A 530 -18.69 -10.60 35.89
C ALA A 530 -17.58 -9.72 36.47
N VAL A 531 -17.13 -10.01 37.70
CA VAL A 531 -16.04 -9.29 38.36
C VAL A 531 -14.72 -9.49 37.59
N LEU A 532 -14.42 -10.74 37.20
CA LEU A 532 -13.24 -11.04 36.40
C LEU A 532 -13.25 -10.27 35.08
N ALA A 533 -14.37 -10.26 34.37
CA ALA A 533 -14.50 -9.53 33.11
C ALA A 533 -14.34 -8.02 33.26
N ALA A 534 -14.92 -7.42 34.30
CA ALA A 534 -14.77 -5.99 34.59
C ALA A 534 -13.32 -5.63 34.94
N ALA A 535 -12.65 -6.46 35.75
CA ALA A 535 -11.24 -6.27 36.09
C ALA A 535 -10.34 -6.37 34.83
N LEU A 536 -10.61 -7.33 33.95
CA LEU A 536 -9.86 -7.49 32.70
C LEU A 536 -10.16 -6.39 31.69
N LEU A 537 -11.39 -5.85 31.65
CA LEU A 537 -11.73 -4.69 30.84
C LEU A 537 -10.93 -3.47 31.29
N LEU A 538 -10.86 -3.22 32.60
CA LEU A 538 -10.07 -2.12 33.17
C LEU A 538 -8.58 -2.31 32.87
N LEU A 539 -8.05 -3.50 33.14
CA LEU A 539 -6.64 -3.81 32.91
C LEU A 539 -6.28 -3.66 31.42
N ALA A 540 -7.06 -4.25 30.50
CA ALA A 540 -6.85 -4.12 29.07
C ALA A 540 -7.01 -2.67 28.59
N GLY A 541 -7.99 -1.93 29.13
CA GLY A 541 -8.24 -0.54 28.78
C GLY A 541 -7.04 0.37 29.08
N LEU A 542 -6.40 0.14 30.24
CA LEU A 542 -5.26 0.92 30.72
C LEU A 542 -3.92 0.48 30.10
N SER A 543 -3.76 -0.81 29.76
CA SER A 543 -2.44 -1.37 29.46
C SER A 543 -2.25 -1.92 28.03
N LEU A 544 -3.32 -2.17 27.27
CA LEU A 544 -3.21 -2.72 25.92
C LEU A 544 -2.98 -1.59 24.89
N PRO A 545 -1.82 -1.52 24.22
CA PRO A 545 -1.59 -0.60 23.11
C PRO A 545 -2.33 -1.07 21.84
N GLU A 546 -2.47 -0.18 20.86
CA GLU A 546 -2.83 -0.62 19.51
C GLU A 546 -1.62 -1.34 18.88
N THR A 547 -1.85 -2.50 18.28
CA THR A 547 -0.80 -3.33 17.68
C THR A 547 -1.02 -3.62 16.21
N ALA A 548 -2.20 -3.32 15.67
CA ALA A 548 -2.49 -3.57 14.26
C ALA A 548 -1.46 -2.86 13.37
N ARG A 549 -0.64 -3.63 12.65
CA ARG A 549 0.45 -3.08 11.84
C ARG A 549 -0.04 -2.21 10.67
N SER A 550 -1.31 -2.37 10.26
CA SER A 550 -1.98 -1.49 9.30
C SER A 550 -2.28 -0.09 9.84
N ILE A 551 -2.22 0.11 11.17
CA ILE A 551 -2.54 1.37 11.84
C ILE A 551 -1.30 2.00 12.45
N VAL A 552 -0.44 1.21 13.11
CA VAL A 552 0.71 1.71 13.87
C VAL A 552 2.08 1.23 13.33
N GLY A 553 2.11 0.61 12.15
CA GLY A 553 3.34 0.08 11.55
C GLY A 553 3.99 -1.01 12.42
N ASN A 554 5.24 -0.82 12.83
CA ASN A 554 5.94 -1.70 13.78
C ASN A 554 5.67 -1.34 15.27
N GLY A 555 4.76 -0.39 15.51
CA GLY A 555 4.44 0.20 16.81
C GLY A 555 5.06 1.58 17.04
N SER A 556 5.83 2.14 16.10
CA SER A 556 6.44 3.47 16.20
C SER A 556 5.53 4.62 15.79
N GLU A 557 4.47 4.35 15.03
CA GLU A 557 3.54 5.37 14.54
C GLU A 557 2.44 5.63 15.57
N GLN A 558 2.11 6.91 15.80
CA GLN A 558 1.00 7.23 16.71
C GLN A 558 -0.35 6.97 16.03
N PRO A 559 -1.28 6.28 16.70
CA PRO A 559 -2.61 6.07 16.15
C PRO A 559 -3.35 7.42 16.06
N VAL A 560 -3.45 7.97 14.84
CA VAL A 560 -4.29 9.13 14.51
C VAL A 560 -5.72 8.82 14.92
N SER A 561 -6.24 9.47 15.97
CA SER A 561 -7.48 9.14 16.70
C SER A 561 -8.54 8.36 15.88
N VAL A 562 -8.44 7.02 15.91
CA VAL A 562 -9.19 6.10 15.04
C VAL A 562 -10.64 5.89 15.50
N TRP A 563 -10.97 6.27 16.73
CA TRP A 563 -12.21 5.85 17.38
C TRP A 563 -13.51 6.35 16.71
N TRP A 564 -13.45 7.33 15.79
CA TRP A 564 -14.67 7.95 15.21
C TRP A 564 -14.56 8.45 13.75
N ARG A 565 -13.44 8.25 13.04
CA ARG A 565 -13.19 8.93 11.75
C ARG A 565 -13.57 8.16 10.48
N THR A 566 -14.02 6.91 10.57
CA THR A 566 -14.49 6.13 9.41
C THR A 566 -15.95 5.72 9.57
N PRO A 567 -16.85 6.01 8.59
CA PRO A 567 -18.21 5.49 8.62
C PRO A 567 -18.20 3.95 8.63
N TRP A 568 -19.19 3.36 9.31
CA TRP A 568 -19.34 1.91 9.45
C TRP A 568 -19.52 1.23 8.09
N ARG A 569 -18.42 0.87 7.43
CA ARG A 569 -18.44 -0.14 6.36
C ARG A 569 -18.59 -1.51 7.00
N PRO A 570 -19.51 -2.38 6.53
CA PRO A 570 -19.53 -3.78 6.97
C PRO A 570 -18.15 -4.39 6.62
N ALA A 571 -17.42 -4.85 7.64
CA ALA A 571 -16.22 -5.64 7.38
C ALA A 571 -16.65 -6.90 6.62
N ASN A 572 -15.85 -7.35 5.65
CA ASN A 572 -16.12 -8.59 4.92
C ASN A 572 -16.00 -9.77 5.88
N ALA A 573 -17.07 -10.09 6.61
CA ALA A 573 -17.16 -11.31 7.45
C ALA A 573 -16.91 -12.57 6.61
N ILE A 574 -17.09 -12.46 5.29
CA ILE A 574 -16.76 -13.45 4.27
C ILE A 574 -15.27 -13.82 4.28
N THR A 575 -14.34 -12.98 4.76
CA THR A 575 -12.90 -13.28 4.73
C THR A 575 -12.56 -14.58 5.47
N SER A 576 -13.05 -14.74 6.71
CA SER A 576 -12.83 -15.98 7.46
C SER A 576 -13.47 -17.20 6.80
N PHE A 577 -14.63 -17.02 6.14
CA PHE A 577 -15.29 -18.10 5.39
C PHE A 577 -14.55 -18.43 4.09
N ARG A 578 -14.03 -17.42 3.38
CA ARG A 578 -13.24 -17.57 2.15
C ARG A 578 -11.97 -18.38 2.41
N ILE A 579 -11.33 -18.16 3.56
CA ILE A 579 -10.14 -18.91 3.98
C ILE A 579 -10.42 -20.41 4.04
N LEU A 580 -11.64 -20.84 4.40
CA LEU A 580 -12.02 -22.27 4.45
C LEU A 580 -11.89 -22.97 3.10
N PHE A 581 -12.01 -22.22 2.00
CA PHE A 581 -12.05 -22.77 0.64
C PHE A 581 -10.68 -22.77 -0.06
N TYR A 582 -9.64 -22.16 0.52
CA TYR A 582 -8.31 -22.28 -0.04
C TYR A 582 -7.72 -23.68 0.25
N PRO A 583 -7.14 -24.37 -0.74
CA PRO A 583 -6.68 -25.75 -0.57
C PRO A 583 -5.55 -25.91 0.44
N ASP A 584 -4.63 -24.95 0.53
CA ASP A 584 -3.58 -24.90 1.56
C ASP A 584 -4.16 -24.70 2.97
N ALA A 585 -5.14 -23.81 3.11
CA ALA A 585 -5.83 -23.57 4.37
C ALA A 585 -6.70 -24.77 4.80
N ALA A 586 -7.53 -25.30 3.91
CA ALA A 586 -8.41 -26.44 4.15
C ALA A 586 -7.64 -27.66 4.67
N ALA A 587 -6.47 -27.93 4.08
CA ALA A 587 -5.59 -28.99 4.56
C ALA A 587 -5.14 -28.74 6.01
N VAL A 588 -4.70 -27.53 6.37
CA VAL A 588 -4.27 -27.17 7.73
C VAL A 588 -5.42 -27.12 8.74
N LEU A 589 -6.60 -26.66 8.32
CA LEU A 589 -7.79 -26.56 9.17
C LEU A 589 -8.19 -27.92 9.74
N TRP A 590 -7.93 -29.00 9.00
CA TRP A 590 -8.28 -30.33 9.48
C TRP A 590 -7.42 -30.75 10.68
N THR A 591 -6.13 -30.43 10.64
CA THR A 591 -5.17 -30.65 11.72
C THR A 591 -5.37 -29.71 12.91
N VAL A 592 -6.07 -28.57 12.72
CA VAL A 592 -6.57 -27.73 13.83
C VAL A 592 -7.77 -28.37 14.52
N ALA A 593 -8.72 -28.91 13.76
CA ALA A 593 -9.99 -29.41 14.31
C ALA A 593 -9.92 -30.84 14.86
N ALA A 594 -9.16 -31.73 14.22
CA ALA A 594 -8.99 -33.13 14.63
C ALA A 594 -8.55 -33.31 16.11
N PRO A 595 -7.41 -32.75 16.57
CA PRO A 595 -7.00 -32.90 17.97
C PRO A 595 -7.99 -32.27 18.95
N TYR A 596 -8.67 -31.20 18.54
CA TYR A 596 -9.71 -30.58 19.38
C TYR A 596 -10.95 -31.46 19.51
N ALA A 597 -11.34 -32.19 18.47
CA ALA A 597 -12.47 -33.12 18.55
C ALA A 597 -12.19 -34.26 19.53
N VAL A 598 -10.97 -34.82 19.53
CA VAL A 598 -10.54 -35.81 20.54
C VAL A 598 -10.63 -35.22 21.94
N TYR A 599 -10.05 -34.04 22.15
CA TYR A 599 -10.09 -33.34 23.44
C TYR A 599 -11.54 -33.06 23.88
N TYR A 600 -12.36 -32.49 23.01
CA TYR A 600 -13.72 -32.08 23.36
C TYR A 600 -14.61 -33.31 23.64
N THR A 601 -14.47 -34.39 22.87
CA THR A 601 -15.13 -35.66 23.16
C THR A 601 -14.69 -36.23 24.52
N MET A 602 -13.40 -36.16 24.87
CA MET A 602 -12.92 -36.53 26.21
C MET A 602 -13.61 -35.70 27.30
N GLN A 603 -13.67 -34.37 27.13
CA GLN A 603 -14.28 -33.47 28.10
C GLN A 603 -15.77 -33.78 28.34
N VAL A 604 -16.50 -34.16 27.29
CA VAL A 604 -17.92 -34.53 27.38
C VAL A 604 -18.10 -35.93 27.98
N ALA A 605 -17.18 -36.86 27.73
CA ALA A 605 -17.26 -38.23 28.23
C ALA A 605 -16.89 -38.35 29.72
N ILE A 606 -16.00 -37.49 30.24
CA ILE A 606 -15.49 -37.57 31.62
C ILE A 606 -16.60 -37.60 32.69
N PRO A 607 -17.57 -36.66 32.71
CA PRO A 607 -18.59 -36.67 33.77
C PRO A 607 -19.39 -37.97 33.80
N THR A 608 -19.80 -38.48 32.64
CA THR A 608 -20.54 -39.75 32.54
C THR A 608 -19.70 -40.97 32.91
N ILE A 609 -18.43 -41.02 32.48
CA ILE A 609 -17.54 -42.14 32.83
C ILE A 609 -17.30 -42.18 34.34
N PHE A 610 -16.94 -41.05 34.96
CA PHE A 610 -16.57 -41.03 36.37
C PHE A 610 -17.78 -41.05 37.32
N ALA A 611 -18.93 -40.51 36.91
CA ALA A 611 -20.18 -40.67 37.67
C ALA A 611 -20.72 -42.10 37.56
N ASP A 612 -20.94 -42.62 36.35
CA ASP A 612 -21.73 -43.84 36.16
C ASP A 612 -20.90 -45.12 36.36
N ILE A 613 -19.60 -45.10 36.02
CA ILE A 613 -18.72 -46.28 36.13
C ILE A 613 -17.97 -46.30 37.47
N TYR A 614 -17.49 -45.13 37.93
CA TYR A 614 -16.65 -45.01 39.12
C TYR A 614 -17.34 -44.41 40.35
N GLY A 615 -18.57 -43.89 40.22
CA GLY A 615 -19.38 -43.42 41.35
C GLY A 615 -18.91 -42.11 41.99
N TYR A 616 -18.23 -41.23 41.23
CA TYR A 616 -17.66 -39.99 41.78
C TYR A 616 -18.71 -38.88 41.96
N ASP A 617 -18.56 -38.09 43.03
CA ASP A 617 -19.40 -36.91 43.31
C ASP A 617 -19.00 -35.68 42.45
N GLU A 618 -19.78 -34.60 42.52
CA GLU A 618 -19.56 -33.42 41.66
C GLU A 618 -18.21 -32.74 41.90
N LEU A 619 -17.67 -32.80 43.13
CA LEU A 619 -16.36 -32.24 43.45
C LEU A 619 -15.23 -33.14 42.93
N GLN A 620 -15.36 -34.46 43.11
CA GLN A 620 -14.43 -35.45 42.59
C GLN A 620 -14.36 -35.39 41.05
N ILE A 621 -15.50 -35.27 40.37
CA ILE A 621 -15.56 -35.07 38.92
C ILE A 621 -14.85 -33.76 38.53
N GLY A 622 -15.04 -32.67 39.28
CA GLY A 622 -14.31 -31.41 39.08
C GLY A 622 -12.78 -31.59 39.16
N LEU A 623 -12.29 -32.40 40.11
CA LEU A 623 -10.86 -32.68 40.28
C LEU A 623 -10.27 -33.55 39.14
N VAL A 624 -11.07 -34.44 38.55
CA VAL A 624 -10.66 -35.31 37.41
C VAL A 624 -10.29 -34.50 36.16
N PHE A 625 -10.74 -33.25 36.03
CA PHE A 625 -10.34 -32.39 34.91
C PHE A 625 -8.91 -31.83 35.03
N LEU A 626 -8.32 -31.79 36.23
CA LEU A 626 -7.01 -31.19 36.48
C LEU A 626 -5.87 -31.87 35.69
N PRO A 627 -5.74 -33.21 35.64
CA PRO A 627 -4.67 -33.87 34.89
C PRO A 627 -4.71 -33.56 33.39
N GLY A 628 -5.90 -33.56 32.78
CA GLY A 628 -6.06 -33.17 31.37
C GLY A 628 -5.59 -31.74 31.11
N LEU A 629 -5.99 -30.80 31.98
CA LEU A 629 -5.63 -29.38 31.83
C LEU A 629 -4.15 -29.10 32.14
N ALA A 630 -3.55 -29.85 33.06
CA ALA A 630 -2.09 -29.87 33.27
C ALA A 630 -1.37 -30.39 32.02
N GLY A 631 -1.89 -31.46 31.41
CA GLY A 631 -1.41 -31.99 30.13
C GLY A 631 -1.44 -30.96 29.01
N MET A 632 -2.56 -30.24 28.84
CA MET A 632 -2.67 -29.15 27.86
C MET A 632 -1.67 -28.02 28.14
N THR A 633 -1.49 -27.65 29.41
CA THR A 633 -0.56 -26.59 29.81
C THR A 633 0.88 -26.96 29.45
N ILE A 634 1.32 -28.16 29.84
CA ILE A 634 2.66 -28.67 29.53
C ILE A 634 2.83 -28.82 28.01
N GLY A 635 1.82 -29.39 27.33
CA GLY A 635 1.79 -29.55 25.88
C GLY A 635 1.96 -28.22 25.14
N GLY A 636 1.28 -27.15 25.57
CA GLY A 636 1.42 -25.81 25.00
C GLY A 636 2.82 -25.21 25.17
N LEU A 637 3.42 -25.36 26.36
CA LEU A 637 4.79 -24.92 26.63
C LEU A 637 5.83 -25.68 25.80
N VAL A 638 5.63 -26.97 25.59
CA VAL A 638 6.50 -27.81 24.75
C VAL A 638 6.29 -27.47 23.27
N ALA A 639 5.04 -27.30 22.82
CA ALA A 639 4.70 -26.96 21.45
C ALA A 639 5.37 -25.66 21.00
N GLY A 640 5.26 -24.59 21.81
CA GLY A 640 5.86 -23.29 21.48
C GLY A 640 7.37 -23.39 21.24
N ARG A 641 8.09 -24.09 22.13
CA ARG A 641 9.55 -24.30 21.98
C ARG A 641 9.90 -25.19 20.79
N LEU A 642 9.09 -26.21 20.54
CA LEU A 642 9.34 -27.17 19.46
C LEU A 642 9.13 -26.51 18.09
N VAL A 643 8.08 -25.69 17.96
CA VAL A 643 7.74 -24.96 16.73
C VAL A 643 8.85 -23.99 16.33
N ASP A 644 9.43 -23.26 17.29
CA ASP A 644 10.56 -22.35 17.06
C ASP A 644 11.84 -23.13 16.69
N ARG A 645 12.14 -24.21 17.42
CA ARG A 645 13.31 -25.07 17.12
C ARG A 645 13.24 -25.69 15.72
N ASN A 646 12.07 -26.20 15.32
CA ASN A 646 11.92 -26.80 14.00
C ASN A 646 12.05 -25.76 12.88
N TYR A 647 11.59 -24.53 13.12
CA TYR A 647 11.77 -23.41 12.20
C TYR A 647 13.24 -23.03 12.04
N ALA A 648 13.95 -22.82 13.16
CA ALA A 648 15.37 -22.49 13.14
C ALA A 648 16.21 -23.57 12.43
N LYS A 649 15.89 -24.84 12.66
CA LYS A 649 16.54 -25.95 11.96
C LYS A 649 16.28 -25.91 10.45
N MET A 650 15.03 -25.72 10.03
CA MET A 650 14.68 -25.63 8.61
C MET A 650 15.34 -24.41 7.92
N ALA A 651 15.41 -23.27 8.61
CA ALA A 651 16.10 -22.08 8.13
C ALA A 651 17.60 -22.34 7.94
N SER A 652 18.25 -23.00 8.91
CA SER A 652 19.66 -23.39 8.79
C SER A 652 19.92 -24.39 7.64
N GLU A 653 19.00 -25.34 7.42
CA GLU A 653 19.08 -26.31 6.32
C GLU A 653 18.98 -25.64 4.92
N HIS A 654 18.42 -24.43 4.84
CA HIS A 654 18.23 -23.66 3.60
C HIS A 654 19.10 -22.40 3.50
N GLY A 655 20.06 -22.20 4.42
CA GLY A 655 20.98 -21.05 4.39
C GLY A 655 20.33 -19.69 4.60
N ILE A 656 19.16 -19.63 5.28
CA ILE A 656 18.44 -18.39 5.55
C ILE A 656 18.84 -17.88 6.95
N GLU A 657 19.47 -16.70 7.00
CA GLU A 657 19.72 -16.00 8.27
C GLU A 657 18.39 -15.46 8.84
N ILE A 658 18.11 -15.76 10.11
CA ILE A 658 16.82 -15.49 10.77
C ILE A 658 16.69 -13.99 11.17
N GLU A 659 17.66 -13.15 10.81
CA GLU A 659 17.71 -11.77 11.29
C GLU A 659 16.87 -10.79 10.46
N MET A 660 15.77 -10.39 11.12
CA MET A 660 15.02 -9.13 10.98
C MET A 660 14.90 -8.54 9.57
N THR A 661 13.92 -9.07 8.82
CA THR A 661 13.50 -8.48 7.54
C THR A 661 12.87 -7.09 7.72
N ILE A 662 13.34 -6.16 6.89
CA ILE A 662 13.13 -4.70 6.97
C ILE A 662 11.76 -4.26 6.43
N ASP A 663 11.05 -5.13 5.69
CA ASP A 663 9.79 -4.79 5.02
C ASP A 663 8.81 -5.98 4.99
N ARG A 664 7.50 -5.69 5.16
CA ARG A 664 6.39 -6.65 5.04
C ARG A 664 6.39 -7.34 3.68
N SER A 665 6.75 -6.62 2.62
CA SER A 665 6.83 -7.15 1.25
C SER A 665 7.93 -8.23 1.14
N GLN A 666 9.09 -7.98 1.74
CA GLN A 666 10.26 -8.85 1.71
C GLN A 666 10.09 -10.06 2.63
N ALA A 667 9.60 -9.88 3.86
CA ALA A 667 9.27 -10.99 4.76
C ALA A 667 8.19 -11.91 4.16
N GLN A 668 7.22 -11.34 3.43
CA GLN A 668 6.18 -12.11 2.76
C GLN A 668 6.75 -12.82 1.52
N ALA A 669 7.65 -12.20 0.75
CA ALA A 669 8.34 -12.83 -0.37
C ALA A 669 9.26 -13.99 0.07
N GLU A 670 9.99 -13.83 1.17
CA GLU A 670 10.80 -14.89 1.79
C GLU A 670 9.92 -16.03 2.32
N LEU A 671 8.84 -15.71 3.04
CA LEU A 671 7.89 -16.71 3.54
C LEU A 671 7.24 -17.51 2.42
N MET A 672 7.00 -16.91 1.25
CA MET A 672 6.41 -17.59 0.09
C MET A 672 7.30 -18.70 -0.48
N HIS A 673 8.63 -18.53 -0.37
CA HIS A 673 9.63 -19.49 -0.85
C HIS A 673 10.19 -20.38 0.28
N PHE A 674 9.92 -20.04 1.54
CA PHE A 674 10.32 -20.85 2.69
C PHE A 674 9.38 -22.04 2.91
N PRO A 675 9.87 -23.29 3.06
CA PRO A 675 9.06 -24.49 3.29
C PRO A 675 8.50 -24.55 4.73
N ILE A 676 7.62 -23.61 5.08
CA ILE A 676 7.09 -23.43 6.43
C ILE A 676 6.22 -24.61 6.88
N GLU A 677 5.50 -25.25 5.95
CA GLU A 677 4.65 -26.42 6.25
C GLU A 677 5.52 -27.58 6.72
N ALA A 678 6.67 -27.80 6.07
CA ALA A 678 7.65 -28.80 6.48
C ALA A 678 8.31 -28.44 7.82
N ALA A 679 8.60 -27.15 8.05
CA ALA A 679 9.13 -26.68 9.33
C ALA A 679 8.15 -26.92 10.49
N ARG A 680 6.90 -26.50 10.35
CA ARG A 680 5.89 -26.64 11.41
C ARG A 680 5.51 -28.10 11.63
N TYR A 681 5.31 -28.89 10.57
CA TYR A 681 4.89 -30.29 10.67
C TYR A 681 6.00 -31.35 10.76
N ARG A 682 7.25 -30.95 11.04
CA ARG A 682 8.40 -31.88 11.11
C ARG A 682 8.14 -33.15 11.93
N HIS A 683 7.46 -33.03 13.08
CA HIS A 683 7.16 -34.14 13.99
C HIS A 683 5.66 -34.45 14.13
N ALA A 684 4.80 -33.84 13.32
CA ALA A 684 3.34 -33.91 13.52
C ALA A 684 2.77 -35.33 13.38
N LEU A 685 3.29 -36.14 12.45
CA LEU A 685 2.85 -37.53 12.27
C LEU A 685 3.11 -38.41 13.51
N VAL A 686 4.24 -38.20 14.20
CA VAL A 686 4.55 -38.90 15.44
C VAL A 686 3.51 -38.57 16.51
N PHE A 687 3.13 -37.29 16.62
CA PHE A 687 2.09 -36.87 17.57
C PHE A 687 0.72 -37.44 17.23
N VAL A 688 0.37 -37.55 15.94
CA VAL A 688 -0.87 -38.19 15.50
C VAL A 688 -0.91 -39.66 15.93
N VAL A 689 0.18 -40.41 15.69
CA VAL A 689 0.26 -41.84 16.07
C VAL A 689 0.20 -42.00 17.59
N VAL A 690 0.98 -41.21 18.33
CA VAL A 690 0.98 -41.25 19.80
C VAL A 690 -0.40 -40.93 20.35
N MET A 691 -1.08 -39.89 19.84
CA MET A 691 -2.43 -39.54 20.25
C MET A 691 -3.41 -40.69 19.98
N ALA A 692 -3.35 -41.31 18.79
CA ALA A 692 -4.23 -42.42 18.43
C ALA A 692 -4.04 -43.63 19.36
N VAL A 693 -2.79 -44.01 19.66
CA VAL A 693 -2.48 -45.10 20.61
C VAL A 693 -3.01 -44.80 22.01
N LEU A 694 -2.81 -43.57 22.50
CA LEU A 694 -3.29 -43.17 23.82
C LEU A 694 -4.82 -43.17 23.91
N VAL A 695 -5.52 -42.70 22.87
CA VAL A 695 -6.99 -42.70 22.81
C VAL A 695 -7.55 -44.13 22.79
N CYS A 696 -6.96 -45.02 21.99
CA CYS A 696 -7.31 -46.45 22.00
C CYS A 696 -7.11 -47.07 23.39
N GLY A 697 -5.96 -46.79 24.03
CA GLY A 697 -5.65 -47.26 25.38
C GLY A 697 -6.65 -46.75 26.42
N TYR A 698 -7.04 -45.48 26.34
CA TYR A 698 -8.04 -44.90 27.24
C TYR A 698 -9.39 -45.60 27.11
N GLY A 699 -9.88 -45.84 25.88
CA GLY A 699 -11.16 -46.50 25.68
C GLY A 699 -11.22 -47.92 26.24
N TRP A 700 -10.18 -48.71 26.03
CA TRP A 700 -10.10 -50.06 26.60
C TRP A 700 -9.92 -50.06 28.11
N ALA A 701 -9.16 -49.10 28.66
CA ALA A 701 -9.05 -48.94 30.11
C ALA A 701 -10.40 -48.61 30.77
N VAL A 702 -11.25 -47.80 30.11
CA VAL A 702 -12.63 -47.55 30.55
C VAL A 702 -13.48 -48.80 30.43
N GLN A 703 -13.42 -49.50 29.29
CA GLN A 703 -14.23 -50.69 29.02
C GLN A 703 -13.99 -51.80 30.05
N VAL A 704 -12.73 -52.01 30.44
CA VAL A 704 -12.32 -53.06 31.39
C VAL A 704 -12.34 -52.55 32.85
N ARG A 705 -12.75 -51.30 33.09
CA ARG A 705 -12.88 -50.67 34.43
C ARG A 705 -11.58 -50.70 35.24
N VAL A 706 -10.48 -50.30 34.62
CA VAL A 706 -9.16 -50.21 35.26
C VAL A 706 -9.17 -49.12 36.37
N HIS A 707 -8.21 -49.18 37.29
CA HIS A 707 -8.09 -48.16 38.35
C HIS A 707 -8.07 -46.72 37.78
N PRO A 708 -8.87 -45.77 38.34
CA PRO A 708 -9.03 -44.40 37.83
C PRO A 708 -7.72 -43.66 37.52
N ALA A 709 -6.67 -43.89 38.30
CA ALA A 709 -5.35 -43.28 38.10
C ALA A 709 -4.79 -43.50 36.68
N VAL A 710 -5.05 -44.65 36.06
CA VAL A 710 -4.62 -44.95 34.69
C VAL A 710 -5.33 -44.02 33.69
N LEU A 711 -6.63 -43.81 33.88
CA LEU A 711 -7.41 -42.88 33.05
C LEU A 711 -6.92 -41.44 33.19
N LEU A 712 -6.58 -41.01 34.40
CA LEU A 712 -6.05 -39.66 34.65
C LEU A 712 -4.71 -39.42 33.94
N VAL A 713 -3.80 -40.41 33.98
CA VAL A 713 -2.51 -40.32 33.29
C VAL A 713 -2.70 -40.32 31.77
N LEU A 714 -3.51 -41.24 31.24
CA LEU A 714 -3.81 -41.30 29.81
C LEU A 714 -4.49 -40.01 29.33
N GLN A 715 -5.44 -39.46 30.08
CA GLN A 715 -6.09 -38.19 29.79
C GLN A 715 -5.08 -37.04 29.72
N ALA A 716 -4.16 -36.95 30.69
CA ALA A 716 -3.12 -35.92 30.68
C ALA A 716 -2.25 -36.01 29.41
N LEU A 717 -1.84 -37.23 29.01
CA LEU A 717 -1.03 -37.45 27.82
C LEU A 717 -1.81 -37.18 26.52
N ILE A 718 -3.08 -37.59 26.44
CA ILE A 718 -3.97 -37.30 25.30
C ILE A 718 -4.08 -35.79 25.13
N CYS A 719 -4.47 -35.08 26.19
CA CYS A 719 -4.60 -33.63 26.20
C CYS A 719 -3.29 -32.91 25.81
N ALA A 720 -2.14 -33.40 26.29
CA ALA A 720 -0.84 -32.87 25.91
C ALA A 720 -0.54 -33.06 24.41
N SER A 721 -0.78 -34.26 23.88
CA SER A 721 -0.58 -34.58 22.46
C SER A 721 -1.54 -33.81 21.53
N SER A 722 -2.81 -33.68 21.92
CA SER A 722 -3.81 -32.88 21.19
C SER A 722 -3.42 -31.40 21.19
N MET A 723 -2.94 -30.87 22.32
CA MET A 723 -2.45 -29.49 22.36
C MET A 723 -1.21 -29.29 21.48
N LEU A 724 -0.25 -30.21 21.50
CA LEU A 724 0.95 -30.15 20.65
C LEU A 724 0.60 -30.05 19.16
N LEU A 725 -0.30 -30.91 18.70
CA LEU A 725 -0.72 -30.95 17.31
C LEU A 725 -1.55 -29.71 16.93
N GLY A 726 -2.55 -29.38 17.75
CA GLY A 726 -3.44 -28.24 17.49
C GLY A 726 -2.70 -26.91 17.50
N HIS A 727 -1.79 -26.70 18.44
CA HIS A 727 -1.00 -25.48 18.53
C HIS A 727 -0.07 -25.29 17.32
N THR A 728 0.57 -26.38 16.88
CA THR A 728 1.42 -26.38 15.69
C THR A 728 0.61 -26.02 14.44
N ALA A 729 -0.57 -26.62 14.27
CA ALA A 729 -1.46 -26.36 13.14
C ALA A 729 -2.02 -24.94 13.15
N SER A 730 -2.47 -24.42 14.30
CA SER A 730 -2.97 -23.05 14.42
C SER A 730 -1.89 -22.01 14.17
N THR A 731 -0.64 -22.27 14.59
CA THR A 731 0.50 -21.38 14.29
C THR A 731 0.80 -21.37 12.80
N LEU A 732 0.83 -22.55 12.16
CA LEU A 732 1.00 -22.65 10.71
C LEU A 732 -0.10 -21.89 9.95
N LEU A 733 -1.36 -22.03 10.36
CA LEU A 733 -2.50 -21.36 9.74
C LEU A 733 -2.36 -19.82 9.77
N VAL A 734 -1.87 -19.27 10.87
CA VAL A 734 -1.59 -17.83 11.00
C VAL A 734 -0.37 -17.41 10.17
N ASP A 735 0.65 -18.27 10.09
CA ASP A 735 1.86 -18.00 9.30
C ASP A 735 1.59 -17.95 7.78
N ILE A 736 0.65 -18.75 7.27
CA ILE A 736 0.29 -18.76 5.84
C ILE A 736 -0.67 -17.62 5.42
N PHE A 737 -1.24 -16.87 6.40
CA PHE A 737 -2.09 -15.69 6.19
C PHE A 737 -1.62 -14.48 7.03
N PRO A 738 -0.40 -13.96 6.81
CA PRO A 738 0.17 -12.91 7.66
C PRO A 738 -0.61 -11.58 7.62
N GLY A 739 -1.32 -11.28 6.54
CA GLY A 739 -2.14 -10.07 6.40
C GLY A 739 -3.56 -10.16 6.97
N GLU A 740 -4.04 -11.37 7.28
CA GLU A 740 -5.40 -11.67 7.76
C GLU A 740 -5.32 -12.63 8.97
N ALA A 741 -4.31 -12.44 9.83
CA ALA A 741 -3.92 -13.39 10.88
C ALA A 741 -5.06 -13.73 11.87
N SER A 742 -5.86 -12.74 12.27
CA SER A 742 -7.00 -12.99 13.17
C SER A 742 -8.10 -13.75 12.44
N SER A 743 -8.41 -13.36 11.20
CA SER A 743 -9.40 -14.05 10.35
C SER A 743 -9.01 -15.49 10.04
N ALA A 744 -7.71 -15.78 9.83
CA ALA A 744 -7.20 -17.12 9.61
C ALA A 744 -7.38 -18.02 10.84
N TYR A 745 -7.04 -17.51 12.03
CA TYR A 745 -7.31 -18.24 13.26
C TYR A 745 -8.82 -18.44 13.49
N ALA A 746 -9.64 -17.42 13.19
CA ALA A 746 -11.10 -17.51 13.27
C ALA A 746 -11.69 -18.59 12.34
N ALA A 747 -11.17 -18.72 11.12
CA ALA A 747 -11.52 -19.83 10.22
C ALA A 747 -11.25 -21.20 10.87
N GLY A 748 -10.09 -21.33 11.55
CA GLY A 748 -9.76 -22.47 12.40
C GLY A 748 -10.79 -22.75 13.48
N GLN A 749 -11.26 -21.72 14.17
CA GLN A 749 -12.26 -21.84 15.23
C GLN A 749 -13.60 -22.38 14.73
N ILE A 750 -14.04 -21.99 13.52
CA ILE A 750 -15.29 -22.48 12.92
C ILE A 750 -15.23 -24.01 12.77
N VAL A 751 -14.21 -24.52 12.09
CA VAL A 751 -14.05 -25.97 11.82
C VAL A 751 -13.80 -26.73 13.12
N ARG A 752 -12.98 -26.16 14.01
CA ARG A 752 -12.62 -26.76 15.30
C ARG A 752 -13.83 -26.95 16.21
N CYS A 753 -14.62 -25.90 16.41
CA CYS A 753 -15.80 -25.95 17.25
C CYS A 753 -16.92 -26.79 16.60
N GLY A 754 -17.08 -26.69 15.28
CA GLY A 754 -18.04 -27.50 14.53
C GLY A 754 -17.76 -28.99 14.65
N LEU A 755 -16.52 -29.43 14.42
CA LEU A 755 -16.14 -30.84 14.56
C LEU A 755 -16.27 -31.31 16.01
N GLY A 756 -15.82 -30.51 16.99
CA GLY A 756 -15.95 -30.88 18.40
C GLY A 756 -17.41 -31.07 18.82
N ALA A 757 -18.30 -30.18 18.38
CA ALA A 757 -19.74 -30.34 18.64
C ALA A 757 -20.30 -31.60 17.98
N ALA A 758 -19.92 -31.89 16.73
CA ALA A 758 -20.35 -33.10 16.02
C ALA A 758 -19.83 -34.38 16.70
N SER A 759 -18.55 -34.41 17.11
CA SER A 759 -17.93 -35.56 17.78
C SER A 759 -18.55 -35.84 19.14
N ALA A 760 -18.93 -34.80 19.88
CA ALA A 760 -19.67 -34.93 21.14
C ALA A 760 -21.12 -35.40 20.92
N ALA A 761 -21.80 -34.94 19.87
CA ALA A 761 -23.18 -35.32 19.59
C ALA A 761 -23.34 -36.82 19.30
N VAL A 762 -22.37 -37.43 18.61
CA VAL A 762 -22.39 -38.87 18.28
C VAL A 762 -21.85 -39.77 19.40
N LEU A 763 -21.28 -39.20 20.47
CA LEU A 763 -20.66 -39.95 21.56
C LEU A 763 -21.63 -40.96 22.19
N GLN A 764 -22.76 -40.49 22.73
CA GLN A 764 -23.67 -41.35 23.49
C GLN A 764 -24.31 -42.47 22.64
N PRO A 765 -24.88 -42.19 21.45
CA PRO A 765 -25.45 -43.24 20.61
C PRO A 765 -24.44 -44.32 20.21
N LEU A 766 -23.21 -43.93 19.88
CA LEU A 766 -22.18 -44.88 19.45
C LEU A 766 -21.64 -45.68 20.63
N VAL A 767 -21.39 -45.05 21.79
CA VAL A 767 -20.98 -45.76 23.01
C VAL A 767 -22.02 -46.80 23.44
N GLN A 768 -23.31 -46.49 23.32
CA GLN A 768 -24.39 -47.44 23.60
C GLN A 768 -24.38 -48.63 22.61
N ALA A 769 -24.03 -48.40 21.35
CA ALA A 769 -24.02 -49.43 20.31
C ALA A 769 -22.80 -50.35 20.36
N MET A 770 -21.59 -49.82 20.63
CA MET A 770 -20.33 -50.57 20.50
C MET A 770 -19.46 -50.60 21.77
N GLY A 771 -19.87 -49.93 22.84
CA GLY A 771 -19.09 -49.76 24.06
C GLY A 771 -18.00 -48.69 23.95
N TYR A 772 -17.42 -48.31 25.10
CA TYR A 772 -16.38 -47.29 25.17
C TYR A 772 -15.10 -47.71 24.43
N GLY A 773 -14.72 -48.98 24.50
CA GLY A 773 -13.51 -49.50 23.83
C GLY A 773 -13.51 -49.23 22.33
N TRP A 774 -14.46 -49.83 21.60
CA TRP A 774 -14.56 -49.69 20.15
C TRP A 774 -14.92 -48.28 19.69
N TYR A 775 -15.65 -47.51 20.51
CA TYR A 775 -15.91 -46.10 20.22
C TYR A 775 -14.61 -45.29 20.11
N PHE A 776 -13.74 -45.38 21.12
CA PHE A 776 -12.49 -44.63 21.11
C PHE A 776 -11.48 -45.14 20.07
N VAL A 777 -11.49 -46.44 19.75
CA VAL A 777 -10.74 -46.97 18.60
C VAL A 777 -11.24 -46.34 17.28
N SER A 778 -12.55 -46.30 17.09
CA SER A 778 -13.16 -45.69 15.89
C SER A 778 -12.86 -44.20 15.80
N LEU A 779 -12.92 -43.48 16.93
CA LEU A 779 -12.54 -42.06 17.01
C LEU A 779 -11.07 -41.85 16.65
N ALA A 780 -10.17 -42.66 17.22
CA ALA A 780 -8.74 -42.59 16.94
C ALA A 780 -8.42 -42.91 15.48
N ALA A 781 -9.10 -43.88 14.88
CA ALA A 781 -8.93 -44.23 13.48
C ALA A 781 -9.40 -43.10 12.55
N VAL A 782 -10.65 -42.63 12.70
CA VAL A 782 -11.23 -41.60 11.83
C VAL A 782 -10.45 -40.29 11.95
N VAL A 783 -10.23 -39.82 13.18
CA VAL A 783 -9.59 -38.53 13.42
C VAL A 783 -8.08 -38.60 13.18
N GLY A 784 -7.44 -39.71 13.53
CA GLY A 784 -6.01 -39.93 13.32
C GLY A 784 -5.64 -40.06 11.84
N LEU A 785 -6.39 -40.84 11.05
CA LEU A 785 -6.16 -40.97 9.61
C LEU A 785 -6.39 -39.64 8.89
N ALA A 786 -7.47 -38.92 9.23
CA ALA A 786 -7.75 -37.60 8.68
C ALA A 786 -6.62 -36.59 9.00
N ALA A 787 -6.14 -36.58 10.25
CA ALA A 787 -5.03 -35.73 10.66
C ALA A 787 -3.71 -36.12 9.96
N ALA A 788 -3.41 -37.41 9.84
CA ALA A 788 -2.22 -37.88 9.13
C ALA A 788 -2.24 -37.48 7.64
N LEU A 789 -3.39 -37.67 6.97
CA LEU A 789 -3.59 -37.27 5.59
C LEU A 789 -3.41 -35.75 5.42
N SER A 790 -4.02 -34.97 6.30
CA SER A 790 -3.86 -33.52 6.35
C SER A 790 -2.40 -33.09 6.48
N VAL A 791 -1.63 -33.68 7.42
CA VAL A 791 -0.20 -33.40 7.59
C VAL A 791 0.59 -33.73 6.32
N VAL A 792 0.37 -34.91 5.73
CA VAL A 792 1.09 -35.36 4.52
C VAL A 792 0.79 -34.43 3.35
N VAL A 793 -0.49 -34.12 3.12
CA VAL A 793 -0.93 -33.25 2.02
C VAL A 793 -0.38 -31.83 2.20
N SER A 794 -0.45 -31.26 3.40
CA SER A 794 0.11 -29.93 3.69
C SER A 794 1.63 -29.90 3.47
N ARG A 795 2.37 -30.96 3.84
CA ARG A 795 3.81 -31.02 3.60
C ARG A 795 4.18 -31.21 2.14
N TRP A 796 3.35 -31.92 1.38
CA TRP A 796 3.63 -32.22 -0.03
C TRP A 796 3.24 -31.07 -0.98
N LYS A 797 2.03 -30.52 -0.82
CA LYS A 797 1.47 -29.50 -1.74
C LYS A 797 1.26 -28.12 -1.13
N GLY A 798 1.38 -27.95 0.19
CA GLY A 798 1.04 -26.70 0.88
C GLY A 798 1.80 -25.49 0.33
N MET A 799 3.12 -25.59 0.20
CA MET A 799 3.94 -24.51 -0.37
C MET A 799 3.53 -24.17 -1.80
N ALA A 800 3.29 -25.17 -2.66
CA ALA A 800 2.88 -24.98 -4.05
C ALA A 800 1.50 -24.32 -4.15
N TRP A 801 0.54 -24.72 -3.32
CA TRP A 801 -0.78 -24.10 -3.25
C TRP A 801 -0.74 -22.67 -2.73
N ARG A 802 0.11 -22.40 -1.74
CA ARG A 802 0.34 -21.03 -1.24
C ARG A 802 1.00 -20.16 -2.30
N GLN A 803 2.00 -20.67 -3.01
CA GLN A 803 2.63 -20.00 -4.15
C GLN A 803 1.64 -19.71 -5.27
N ARG A 804 0.81 -20.69 -5.63
CA ARG A 804 -0.30 -20.48 -6.56
C ARG A 804 -1.26 -19.42 -6.03
N ARG A 805 -1.66 -19.43 -4.77
CA ARG A 805 -2.53 -18.39 -4.19
C ARG A 805 -1.90 -16.99 -4.24
N GLY A 806 -0.58 -16.88 -4.08
CA GLY A 806 0.15 -15.62 -4.25
C GLY A 806 0.42 -15.21 -5.71
N GLY A 807 0.45 -16.18 -6.64
CA GLY A 807 0.65 -15.95 -8.09
C GLY A 807 -0.64 -15.85 -8.92
N ASN A 808 -1.75 -16.48 -8.48
CA ASN A 808 -3.08 -16.55 -9.11
C ASN A 808 -4.07 -15.54 -8.51
N GLY A 809 -3.61 -14.46 -7.88
CA GLY A 809 -4.45 -13.27 -7.71
C GLY A 809 -4.95 -12.67 -9.04
N GLY A 810 -4.51 -13.21 -10.18
CA GLY A 810 -4.96 -12.87 -11.53
C GLY A 810 -5.41 -14.03 -12.43
N ARG A 811 -5.58 -15.29 -11.97
CA ARG A 811 -6.07 -16.39 -12.85
C ARG A 811 -6.92 -17.44 -12.12
N ASP A 812 -8.03 -17.77 -12.77
CA ASP A 812 -8.86 -18.98 -12.72
C ASP A 812 -10.06 -19.06 -11.75
N GLU A 813 -11.23 -18.70 -12.31
CA GLU A 813 -12.36 -19.64 -12.37
C GLU A 813 -12.81 -19.75 -13.85
N ARG A 814 -12.24 -20.71 -14.57
CA ARG A 814 -12.85 -21.55 -15.62
C ARG A 814 -11.74 -22.28 -16.35
N GLU A 815 -11.53 -23.55 -16.01
CA GLU A 815 -11.47 -24.64 -16.97
C GLU A 815 -11.28 -25.96 -16.21
N ASP A 816 -12.36 -26.74 -16.17
CA ASP A 816 -12.29 -28.16 -15.92
C ASP A 816 -11.73 -28.85 -17.18
N GLY A 817 -10.76 -29.74 -16.96
CA GLY A 817 -10.46 -30.84 -17.87
C GLY A 817 -9.13 -30.74 -18.62
N LEU A 818 -8.09 -31.39 -18.08
CA LEU A 818 -7.27 -32.43 -18.75
C LEU A 818 -6.14 -32.90 -17.80
N PRO A 819 -5.70 -34.17 -17.87
CA PRO A 819 -4.95 -34.81 -16.80
C PRO A 819 -3.45 -34.49 -16.78
N SER A 820 -2.92 -34.58 -15.58
CA SER A 820 -1.53 -34.45 -15.15
C SER A 820 -0.54 -35.37 -15.88
N GLU A 821 0.57 -34.81 -16.34
CA GLU A 821 1.83 -35.55 -16.52
C GLU A 821 2.96 -34.99 -15.63
N GLU A 822 3.69 -35.96 -15.08
CA GLU A 822 4.77 -35.84 -14.10
C GLU A 822 6.00 -35.15 -14.69
N VAL A 823 6.58 -34.16 -13.99
CA VAL A 823 7.95 -33.72 -14.26
C VAL A 823 8.87 -34.35 -13.21
N LYS A 824 9.49 -35.47 -13.60
CA LYS A 824 10.63 -36.07 -12.89
C LYS A 824 11.89 -35.26 -13.16
N VAL A 825 12.56 -34.90 -12.07
CA VAL A 825 13.93 -34.41 -12.04
C VAL A 825 14.87 -35.56 -12.40
N CYS A 826 15.75 -35.38 -13.39
CA CYS A 826 16.97 -36.17 -13.56
C CYS A 826 18.10 -35.31 -14.13
N ILE A 827 19.24 -35.38 -13.44
CA ILE A 827 20.55 -34.82 -13.80
C ILE A 827 21.29 -35.89 -14.62
N SER A 828 21.82 -35.57 -15.81
CA SER A 828 23.20 -35.93 -16.22
C SER A 828 23.56 -35.50 -17.66
N ARG A 829 24.69 -34.81 -17.76
CA ARG A 829 25.83 -34.91 -18.72
C ARG A 829 25.65 -35.44 -20.17
N GLN A 830 26.39 -34.74 -21.04
CA GLN A 830 27.12 -35.12 -22.27
C GLN A 830 26.56 -34.66 -23.64
N THR A 831 27.53 -34.12 -24.41
CA THR A 831 27.54 -33.46 -25.72
C THR A 831 27.53 -34.48 -26.90
N PRO A 832 27.84 -34.07 -28.16
CA PRO A 832 26.95 -33.53 -29.20
C PRO A 832 26.90 -34.46 -30.44
N GLU A 833 26.00 -34.22 -31.41
CA GLU A 833 26.25 -34.33 -32.88
C GLU A 833 24.96 -34.46 -33.73
N THR A 834 24.95 -33.65 -34.80
CA THR A 834 24.43 -33.86 -36.17
C THR A 834 23.16 -34.70 -36.41
N ALA A 835 22.16 -34.09 -37.07
CA ALA A 835 21.79 -34.51 -38.43
C ALA A 835 20.73 -33.59 -39.05
N THR A 836 20.98 -33.32 -40.32
CA THR A 836 20.36 -32.42 -41.27
C THR A 836 19.11 -33.01 -41.92
N SER A 837 18.23 -32.09 -42.35
CA SER A 837 17.35 -32.17 -43.53
C SER A 837 16.01 -32.93 -43.46
N ARG A 838 14.91 -32.19 -43.63
CA ARG A 838 14.25 -32.04 -44.94
C ARG A 838 13.21 -30.91 -44.92
N ARG A 839 13.33 -30.04 -45.94
CA ARG A 839 12.39 -28.98 -46.33
C ARG A 839 11.29 -29.55 -47.23
N GLN A 840 10.09 -28.97 -47.14
CA GLN A 840 9.15 -28.68 -48.25
C GLN A 840 8.26 -27.53 -47.73
N SER A 841 8.53 -26.26 -48.06
CA SER A 841 8.14 -25.50 -49.26
C SER A 841 6.65 -25.09 -49.28
N LEU A 842 6.38 -23.81 -48.96
CA LEU A 842 5.41 -22.94 -49.65
C LEU A 842 5.66 -21.47 -49.29
N ASP A 843 6.31 -20.84 -50.27
CA ASP A 843 6.35 -19.48 -50.79
C ASP A 843 5.49 -18.31 -50.16
N HIS A 844 6.15 -17.15 -50.25
CA HIS A 844 6.03 -15.74 -49.87
C HIS A 844 4.66 -15.05 -49.69
N SER A 845 4.55 -14.26 -48.59
CA SER A 845 4.43 -12.78 -48.56
C SER A 845 3.67 -12.26 -47.32
N ARG A 846 4.38 -12.01 -46.20
CA ARG A 846 3.99 -11.11 -45.08
C ARG A 846 5.18 -10.97 -44.12
N PRO A 847 5.58 -9.75 -43.67
CA PRO A 847 6.51 -9.64 -42.55
C PRO A 847 5.82 -10.14 -41.27
N PRO A 848 6.55 -10.75 -40.32
CA PRO A 848 5.97 -11.34 -39.13
C PRO A 848 5.65 -10.23 -38.14
N ASP A 849 4.38 -9.88 -38.00
CA ASP A 849 3.93 -9.06 -36.89
C ASP A 849 3.90 -9.94 -35.63
N LYS A 850 5.03 -9.92 -34.92
CA LYS A 850 5.16 -10.47 -33.56
C LYS A 850 5.31 -9.30 -32.61
N THR A 851 4.20 -8.65 -32.30
CA THR A 851 4.10 -7.78 -31.13
C THR A 851 4.06 -8.63 -29.86
N LYS A 852 4.87 -8.19 -28.90
CA LYS A 852 4.88 -8.64 -27.51
C LYS A 852 3.70 -7.99 -26.80
N ASP A 853 2.58 -8.70 -26.63
CA ASP A 853 1.50 -8.19 -25.79
C ASP A 853 1.75 -8.62 -24.33
N GLY A 854 2.12 -7.63 -23.51
CA GLY A 854 1.67 -7.63 -22.12
C GLY A 854 0.15 -7.71 -22.12
N MET A 855 -0.46 -8.29 -21.09
CA MET A 855 -1.92 -8.23 -20.96
C MET A 855 -2.33 -6.76 -20.75
N GLU A 856 -2.50 -6.02 -21.85
CA GLU A 856 -3.31 -4.83 -21.92
C GLU A 856 -4.76 -5.29 -21.66
N ALA A 857 -5.36 -4.76 -20.61
CA ALA A 857 -6.78 -5.00 -20.33
C ALA A 857 -7.60 -4.19 -21.34
N HIS A 858 -8.03 -4.82 -22.43
CA HIS A 858 -8.90 -4.19 -23.43
C HIS A 858 -10.37 -4.44 -23.08
N ALA A 859 -11.17 -3.37 -23.04
CA ALA A 859 -12.62 -3.52 -23.06
C ALA A 859 -13.06 -3.89 -24.48
N PRO A 860 -13.91 -4.91 -24.68
CA PRO A 860 -14.31 -5.37 -26.01
C PRO A 860 -15.01 -4.25 -26.79
N ASN A 861 -14.77 -4.16 -28.10
CA ASN A 861 -15.38 -3.13 -28.95
C ASN A 861 -15.08 -1.70 -28.46
N THR A 862 -13.83 -1.49 -28.01
CA THR A 862 -13.31 -0.16 -27.68
C THR A 862 -11.97 0.09 -28.35
N ALA A 863 -11.69 1.36 -28.62
CA ALA A 863 -10.41 1.84 -29.15
C ALA A 863 -10.00 3.10 -28.40
N GLN A 864 -8.69 3.30 -28.28
CA GLN A 864 -8.12 4.49 -27.64
C GLN A 864 -6.96 4.99 -28.49
N HIS A 865 -7.02 6.28 -28.84
CA HIS A 865 -6.03 6.91 -29.70
C HIS A 865 -5.58 8.24 -29.09
N LEU A 866 -4.30 8.54 -29.22
CA LEU A 866 -3.80 9.89 -29.03
C LEU A 866 -3.91 10.61 -30.37
N VAL A 867 -4.61 11.74 -30.37
CA VAL A 867 -4.79 12.59 -31.55
C VAL A 867 -4.00 13.86 -31.35
N ASP A 868 -2.96 14.04 -32.15
CA ASP A 868 -2.15 15.25 -32.20
C ASP A 868 -2.92 16.39 -32.87
N THR A 869 -2.95 17.55 -32.22
CA THR A 869 -3.61 18.75 -32.74
C THR A 869 -2.73 19.97 -32.49
N ALA A 870 -2.98 21.07 -33.19
CA ALA A 870 -2.24 22.32 -33.00
C ALA A 870 -2.31 22.86 -31.56
N ARG A 871 -3.32 22.45 -30.78
CA ARG A 871 -3.49 22.85 -29.38
C ARG A 871 -2.80 21.88 -28.40
N GLY A 872 -2.29 20.74 -28.91
CA GLY A 872 -1.69 19.64 -28.15
C GLY A 872 -2.49 18.34 -28.27
N GLN A 873 -1.97 17.27 -27.69
CA GLN A 873 -2.57 15.93 -27.78
C GLN A 873 -3.89 15.82 -27.01
N TYR A 874 -4.88 15.17 -27.63
CA TYR A 874 -6.12 14.73 -27.00
C TYR A 874 -6.16 13.19 -26.93
N LEU A 875 -6.70 12.68 -25.83
CA LEU A 875 -7.01 11.26 -25.68
C LEU A 875 -8.43 11.02 -26.21
N VAL A 876 -8.55 10.36 -27.35
CA VAL A 876 -9.83 10.00 -27.97
C VAL A 876 -10.12 8.54 -27.70
N GLN A 877 -11.14 8.28 -26.90
CA GLN A 877 -11.62 6.93 -26.59
C GLN A 877 -12.94 6.69 -27.30
N VAL A 878 -13.10 5.54 -27.92
CA VAL A 878 -14.29 5.20 -28.71
C VAL A 878 -14.79 3.82 -28.29
N SER A 879 -16.09 3.66 -28.10
CA SER A 879 -16.74 2.36 -27.95
C SER A 879 -17.94 2.24 -28.87
N TRP A 880 -18.13 1.06 -29.46
CA TRP A 880 -19.24 0.77 -30.37
C TRP A 880 -20.03 -0.47 -29.90
N PRO A 881 -21.23 -0.74 -30.47
CA PRO A 881 -22.10 -1.84 -30.04
C PRO A 881 -21.41 -3.20 -30.03
N LEU A 882 -21.77 -4.04 -29.06
CA LEU A 882 -21.13 -5.35 -28.84
C LEU A 882 -21.48 -6.41 -29.89
N ASP A 883 -22.56 -6.20 -30.65
CA ASP A 883 -23.02 -7.05 -31.75
C ASP A 883 -22.37 -6.68 -33.10
N TRP A 884 -21.55 -5.64 -33.12
CA TRP A 884 -20.68 -5.32 -34.26
C TRP A 884 -19.35 -6.06 -34.12
N THR A 885 -18.61 -6.16 -35.22
CA THR A 885 -17.29 -6.81 -35.19
C THR A 885 -16.28 -6.01 -34.36
N ALA A 886 -15.17 -6.68 -34.00
CA ALA A 886 -14.08 -6.07 -33.23
C ALA A 886 -13.36 -4.93 -33.97
N ASP A 887 -13.51 -4.81 -35.29
CA ASP A 887 -13.03 -3.70 -36.13
C ASP A 887 -14.09 -2.61 -36.36
N GLY A 888 -15.25 -2.70 -35.69
CA GLY A 888 -16.30 -1.67 -35.75
C GLY A 888 -17.25 -1.77 -36.95
N ASN A 889 -17.32 -2.93 -37.62
CA ASN A 889 -18.25 -3.17 -38.73
C ASN A 889 -19.63 -3.64 -38.19
N PRO A 890 -20.74 -3.00 -38.59
CA PRO A 890 -22.09 -3.38 -38.18
C PRO A 890 -22.55 -4.79 -38.56
N ASN A 891 -21.85 -5.47 -39.48
CA ASN A 891 -22.09 -6.88 -39.86
C ASN A 891 -23.57 -7.20 -40.20
N GLY A 892 -24.24 -6.31 -40.94
CA GLY A 892 -25.65 -6.46 -41.32
C GLY A 892 -26.67 -5.91 -40.31
N THR A 893 -26.22 -5.40 -39.16
CA THR A 893 -27.07 -4.69 -38.20
C THR A 893 -27.44 -3.30 -38.73
N SER A 894 -28.72 -2.91 -38.64
CA SER A 894 -29.15 -1.55 -39.03
C SER A 894 -28.51 -0.49 -38.13
N ILE A 895 -28.04 0.60 -38.74
CA ILE A 895 -27.43 1.74 -38.07
C ILE A 895 -28.39 2.93 -37.88
N ASP A 896 -29.62 2.84 -38.38
CA ASP A 896 -30.54 4.00 -38.51
C ASP A 896 -30.93 4.62 -37.16
N ASN A 897 -30.80 3.86 -36.07
CA ASN A 897 -31.14 4.28 -34.70
C ASN A 897 -29.94 4.29 -33.74
N VAL A 898 -28.70 4.33 -34.24
CA VAL A 898 -27.48 4.35 -33.42
C VAL A 898 -26.95 5.78 -33.31
N PRO A 899 -27.15 6.52 -32.20
CA PRO A 899 -26.56 7.84 -32.03
C PRO A 899 -25.07 7.75 -31.69
N VAL A 900 -24.36 8.86 -31.93
CA VAL A 900 -22.97 9.07 -31.48
C VAL A 900 -22.96 10.08 -30.34
N ILE A 901 -22.46 9.66 -29.18
CA ILE A 901 -22.42 10.45 -27.95
C ILE A 901 -20.99 10.90 -27.71
N TYR A 902 -20.75 12.21 -27.85
CA TYR A 902 -19.48 12.85 -27.53
C TYR A 902 -19.50 13.32 -26.07
N CYS A 903 -18.62 12.77 -25.25
CA CYS A 903 -18.43 13.18 -23.87
C CYS A 903 -17.15 14.00 -23.76
N VAL A 904 -17.27 15.30 -23.47
CA VAL A 904 -16.11 16.08 -23.02
C VAL A 904 -15.73 15.68 -21.59
N ASP A 905 -14.49 15.90 -21.18
CA ASP A 905 -13.91 15.28 -19.98
C ASP A 905 -13.97 13.73 -20.06
N GLY A 906 -13.58 13.18 -21.22
CA GLY A 906 -13.61 11.75 -21.53
C GLY A 906 -12.89 10.87 -20.51
N ASN A 907 -11.82 11.36 -19.87
CA ASN A 907 -11.12 10.68 -18.78
C ASN A 907 -12.04 10.30 -17.61
N VAL A 908 -13.14 11.03 -17.38
CA VAL A 908 -14.12 10.77 -16.32
C VAL A 908 -15.30 9.95 -16.84
N PHE A 909 -15.82 10.31 -18.01
CA PHE A 909 -17.15 9.88 -18.43
C PHE A 909 -17.15 8.73 -19.43
N PHE A 910 -16.05 8.45 -20.14
CA PHE A 910 -16.03 7.46 -21.23
C PHE A 910 -16.48 6.07 -20.77
N PHE A 911 -15.77 5.46 -19.82
CA PHE A 911 -16.10 4.10 -19.36
C PHE A 911 -17.49 4.02 -18.72
N THR A 912 -17.88 5.05 -17.98
CA THR A 912 -19.22 5.15 -17.38
C THR A 912 -20.32 5.16 -18.46
N ALA A 913 -20.16 5.99 -19.49
CA ALA A 913 -21.09 6.07 -20.62
C ALA A 913 -21.13 4.76 -21.41
N THR A 914 -19.97 4.15 -21.69
CA THR A 914 -19.88 2.85 -22.36
C THR A 914 -20.62 1.76 -21.59
N ASP A 915 -20.46 1.69 -20.26
CA ASP A 915 -21.15 0.69 -19.45
C ASP A 915 -22.67 0.92 -19.37
N ILE A 916 -23.12 2.18 -19.33
CA ILE A 916 -24.55 2.51 -19.41
C ILE A 916 -25.14 2.02 -20.74
N VAL A 917 -24.48 2.34 -21.86
CA VAL A 917 -24.93 1.94 -23.20
C VAL A 917 -24.96 0.43 -23.36
N ARG A 918 -23.93 -0.29 -22.90
CA ARG A 918 -23.90 -1.77 -22.97
C ARG A 918 -25.02 -2.43 -22.17
N ARG A 919 -25.37 -1.88 -21.01
CA ARG A 919 -26.51 -2.38 -20.22
C ARG A 919 -27.82 -2.13 -20.94
N LEU A 920 -28.00 -0.95 -21.55
CA LEU A 920 -29.19 -0.64 -22.34
C LEU A 920 -29.28 -1.50 -23.61
N GLN A 921 -28.14 -1.87 -24.21
CA GLN A 921 -28.11 -2.84 -25.31
C GLN A 921 -28.62 -4.21 -24.85
N TYR A 922 -28.19 -4.66 -23.67
CA TYR A 922 -28.60 -5.95 -23.12
C TYR A 922 -30.09 -5.97 -22.68
N PHE A 923 -30.56 -4.94 -21.99
CA PHE A 923 -31.89 -4.94 -21.38
C PHE A 923 -33.01 -4.34 -22.26
N ALA A 924 -32.67 -3.45 -23.19
CA ALA A 924 -33.65 -2.68 -23.96
C ALA A 924 -33.33 -2.61 -25.46
N ASP A 925 -32.36 -3.40 -25.93
CA ASP A 925 -31.91 -3.47 -27.33
C ASP A 925 -31.55 -2.08 -27.91
N LYS A 926 -31.02 -1.18 -27.07
CA LYS A 926 -30.60 0.16 -27.48
C LYS A 926 -29.09 0.21 -27.71
N ARG A 927 -28.68 0.75 -28.85
CA ARG A 927 -27.28 0.83 -29.29
C ARG A 927 -26.86 2.29 -29.35
N ALA A 928 -25.60 2.58 -29.02
CA ALA A 928 -24.98 3.88 -29.26
C ALA A 928 -23.46 3.73 -29.44
N ILE A 929 -22.85 4.69 -30.13
CA ILE A 929 -21.40 4.87 -30.17
C ILE A 929 -21.04 5.93 -29.12
N VAL A 930 -20.04 5.68 -28.29
CA VAL A 930 -19.54 6.64 -27.29
C VAL A 930 -18.16 7.10 -27.71
N VAL A 931 -17.94 8.41 -27.75
CA VAL A 931 -16.66 9.05 -28.04
C VAL A 931 -16.28 9.95 -26.85
N GLY A 932 -15.31 9.51 -26.05
CA GLY A 932 -14.73 10.29 -24.97
C GLY A 932 -13.61 11.18 -25.49
N ILE A 933 -13.73 12.49 -25.27
CA ILE A 933 -12.65 13.46 -25.53
C ILE A 933 -12.01 13.84 -24.20
N GLY A 934 -10.87 13.20 -23.95
CA GLY A 934 -10.05 13.45 -22.79
C GLY A 934 -8.69 14.05 -23.15
N TYR A 935 -7.82 14.07 -22.17
CA TYR A 935 -6.44 14.50 -22.27
C TYR A 935 -5.55 13.29 -21.94
N PRO A 936 -4.28 13.26 -22.37
CA PRO A 936 -3.33 12.19 -22.05
C PRO A 936 -2.88 12.23 -20.57
N LEU A 937 -3.84 12.14 -19.65
CA LEU A 937 -3.65 12.17 -18.19
C LEU A 937 -3.38 10.77 -17.68
N ARG A 938 -2.59 10.68 -16.62
CA ARG A 938 -2.33 9.41 -15.94
C ARG A 938 -2.70 9.37 -14.46
N HIS A 939 -2.85 10.53 -13.81
CA HIS A 939 -3.04 10.61 -12.34
C HIS A 939 -4.19 11.50 -11.88
N ALA A 940 -4.70 12.32 -12.78
CA ALA A 940 -5.90 13.13 -12.55
C ALA A 940 -6.97 12.75 -13.56
N VAL A 941 -8.22 12.89 -13.16
CA VAL A 941 -9.36 12.70 -14.07
C VAL A 941 -9.72 14.00 -14.82
N TYR A 942 -9.18 15.14 -14.40
CA TYR A 942 -9.37 16.45 -15.03
C TYR A 942 -8.01 17.09 -15.34
N ALA A 943 -7.83 17.59 -16.56
CA ALA A 943 -6.63 18.36 -16.95
C ALA A 943 -6.79 19.84 -16.58
N ASP A 944 -5.72 20.55 -16.23
CA ASP A 944 -5.79 22.01 -16.08
C ASP A 944 -6.19 22.72 -17.38
N ARG A 945 -5.74 22.20 -18.53
CA ARG A 945 -6.10 22.71 -19.87
C ARG A 945 -7.61 22.75 -20.13
N ARG A 946 -8.39 21.90 -19.47
CA ARG A 946 -9.87 21.93 -19.57
C ARG A 946 -10.46 23.28 -19.18
N LYS A 947 -9.77 24.02 -18.30
CA LYS A 947 -10.20 25.34 -17.85
C LYS A 947 -10.17 26.35 -19.00
N ALA A 948 -9.28 26.19 -19.97
CA ALA A 948 -9.25 26.95 -21.21
C ALA A 948 -10.23 26.38 -22.24
N ASP A 949 -10.14 25.07 -22.50
CA ASP A 949 -10.89 24.39 -23.57
C ASP A 949 -12.42 24.36 -23.34
N LEU A 950 -12.88 24.38 -22.08
CA LEU A 950 -14.30 24.25 -21.74
C LEU A 950 -14.96 25.55 -21.29
N THR A 951 -14.25 26.69 -21.30
CA THR A 951 -14.83 27.99 -20.91
C THR A 951 -15.00 28.92 -22.12
N PRO A 952 -16.16 29.59 -22.27
CA PRO A 952 -16.42 30.52 -23.38
C PRO A 952 -15.43 31.69 -23.43
N PRO A 953 -15.06 32.20 -24.63
CA PRO A 953 -14.45 33.51 -24.74
C PRO A 953 -15.39 34.57 -24.17
N SER A 954 -14.86 35.56 -23.45
CA SER A 954 -15.64 36.68 -22.94
C SER A 954 -14.93 38.00 -23.18
N LEU A 955 -15.72 39.01 -23.55
CA LEU A 955 -15.27 40.36 -23.84
C LEU A 955 -14.93 41.17 -22.57
N VAL A 956 -15.44 40.72 -21.41
CA VAL A 956 -15.19 41.35 -20.11
C VAL A 956 -14.11 40.55 -19.39
N ARG A 957 -12.86 41.01 -19.48
CA ARG A 957 -11.79 40.55 -18.58
C ARG A 957 -12.06 41.15 -17.20
N GLN A 958 -12.63 40.39 -16.28
CA GLN A 958 -12.58 40.80 -14.88
C GLN A 958 -11.17 40.54 -14.34
N PRO A 959 -10.54 41.52 -13.69
CA PRO A 959 -9.31 41.31 -12.95
C PRO A 959 -9.65 40.57 -11.65
N GLU A 960 -9.01 39.41 -11.46
CA GLU A 960 -8.92 38.67 -10.20
C GLU A 960 -10.24 38.05 -9.68
N ASP A 961 -10.14 36.88 -9.05
CA ASP A 961 -11.19 36.19 -8.29
C ASP A 961 -12.11 35.18 -9.01
N VAL A 962 -11.54 34.24 -9.79
CA VAL A 962 -12.11 32.88 -9.72
C VAL A 962 -11.65 32.27 -8.40
N LEU A 963 -12.53 32.33 -7.41
CA LEU A 963 -12.29 31.74 -6.10
C LEU A 963 -12.31 30.21 -6.22
N GLY A 964 -11.25 29.56 -5.74
CA GLY A 964 -11.22 28.11 -5.54
C GLY A 964 -12.28 27.65 -4.55
N ARG A 965 -12.44 26.33 -4.37
CA ARG A 965 -13.35 25.76 -3.35
C ARG A 965 -13.04 26.21 -1.91
N ASP A 966 -11.85 26.76 -1.71
CA ASP A 966 -11.30 27.34 -0.49
C ASP A 966 -11.54 28.85 -0.36
N GLY A 967 -12.20 29.48 -1.34
CA GLY A 967 -12.50 30.91 -1.32
C GLY A 967 -11.29 31.80 -1.61
N ARG A 968 -10.22 31.28 -2.24
CA ARG A 968 -9.02 32.05 -2.60
C ARG A 968 -8.89 32.28 -4.11
N PRO A 969 -8.35 33.41 -4.57
CA PRO A 969 -8.15 33.67 -6.01
C PRO A 969 -7.13 32.69 -6.61
N LEU A 970 -7.49 32.05 -7.72
CA LEU A 970 -6.57 31.19 -8.48
C LEU A 970 -5.61 32.05 -9.33
N PRO A 971 -4.27 31.96 -9.17
CA PRO A 971 -3.34 32.75 -9.97
C PRO A 971 -3.14 32.17 -11.39
N ASP A 972 -3.12 33.07 -12.39
CA ASP A 972 -2.76 32.86 -13.81
C ASP A 972 -3.28 31.56 -14.46
N VAL A 973 -4.60 31.48 -14.66
CA VAL A 973 -5.22 30.40 -15.41
C VAL A 973 -5.68 30.89 -16.78
N HIS A 974 -5.15 30.29 -17.85
CA HIS A 974 -5.66 30.47 -19.21
C HIS A 974 -7.11 29.98 -19.31
N HIS A 975 -8.01 30.86 -19.77
CA HIS A 975 -9.46 30.63 -19.90
C HIS A 975 -9.97 31.18 -21.24
N GLY A 976 -11.16 30.74 -21.67
CA GLY A 976 -11.90 31.36 -22.75
C GLY A 976 -11.59 30.85 -24.16
N GLU A 977 -11.08 29.61 -24.29
CA GLU A 977 -10.65 29.05 -25.57
C GLU A 977 -11.62 27.98 -26.11
N ALA A 978 -12.87 27.97 -25.64
CA ALA A 978 -13.89 27.02 -26.08
C ALA A 978 -14.13 27.01 -27.60
N GLU A 979 -14.02 28.13 -28.30
CA GLU A 979 -14.18 28.16 -29.76
C GLU A 979 -13.11 27.32 -30.46
N ALA A 980 -11.85 27.50 -30.06
CA ALA A 980 -10.72 26.79 -30.64
C ALA A 980 -10.74 25.30 -30.27
N PHE A 981 -11.27 24.93 -29.10
CA PHE A 981 -11.50 23.52 -28.77
C PHE A 981 -12.67 22.94 -29.58
N LEU A 982 -13.74 23.70 -29.80
CA LEU A 982 -14.86 23.28 -30.63
C LEU A 982 -14.44 23.06 -32.09
N ASP A 983 -13.49 23.84 -32.61
CA ASP A 983 -12.83 23.57 -33.90
C ASP A 983 -12.11 22.23 -33.91
N VAL A 984 -11.27 21.97 -32.92
CA VAL A 984 -10.57 20.68 -32.82
C VAL A 984 -11.56 19.52 -32.74
N LEU A 985 -12.62 19.64 -31.94
CA LEU A 985 -13.64 18.62 -31.81
C LEU A 985 -14.30 18.31 -33.17
N VAL A 986 -14.71 19.35 -33.90
CA VAL A 986 -15.51 19.22 -35.12
C VAL A 986 -14.67 18.91 -36.35
N GLU A 987 -13.50 19.52 -36.49
CA GLU A 987 -12.67 19.50 -37.70
C GLU A 987 -11.54 18.47 -37.62
N VAL A 988 -11.16 18.02 -36.43
CA VAL A 988 -10.06 17.06 -36.25
C VAL A 988 -10.56 15.75 -35.65
N ILE A 989 -11.15 15.79 -34.44
CA ILE A 989 -11.50 14.57 -33.70
C ILE A 989 -12.61 13.80 -34.39
N VAL A 990 -13.68 14.47 -34.82
CA VAL A 990 -14.79 13.78 -35.50
C VAL A 990 -14.34 13.13 -36.82
N PRO A 991 -13.64 13.84 -37.74
CA PRO A 991 -13.10 13.21 -38.94
C PRO A 991 -12.13 12.06 -38.62
N PHE A 992 -11.31 12.20 -37.58
CA PHE A 992 -10.40 11.14 -37.15
C PHE A 992 -11.17 9.86 -36.78
N VAL A 993 -12.23 9.95 -35.97
CA VAL A 993 -13.04 8.79 -35.60
C VAL A 993 -13.73 8.19 -36.83
N ALA A 994 -14.25 9.03 -37.73
CA ALA A 994 -14.92 8.58 -38.95
C ALA A 994 -13.99 7.86 -39.93
N VAL A 995 -12.73 8.29 -40.06
CA VAL A 995 -11.79 7.76 -41.06
C VAL A 995 -10.94 6.63 -40.50
N HIS A 996 -10.48 6.75 -39.26
CA HIS A 996 -9.46 5.86 -38.70
C HIS A 996 -10.00 4.83 -37.71
N VAL A 997 -11.15 5.10 -37.06
CA VAL A 997 -11.69 4.21 -36.04
C VAL A 997 -12.90 3.44 -36.55
N LEU A 998 -13.86 4.12 -37.20
CA LEU A 998 -15.10 3.52 -37.70
C LEU A 998 -15.36 3.84 -39.19
N PRO A 999 -14.45 3.45 -40.12
CA PRO A 999 -14.56 3.79 -41.54
C PRO A 999 -15.77 3.16 -42.25
N ALA A 1000 -16.30 2.06 -41.71
CA ALA A 1000 -17.49 1.39 -42.25
C ALA A 1000 -18.81 2.09 -41.87
N VAL A 1001 -18.77 3.10 -40.99
CA VAL A 1001 -19.96 3.73 -40.41
C VAL A 1001 -20.03 5.20 -40.85
N PRO A 1002 -21.09 5.62 -41.55
CA PRO A 1002 -21.25 7.01 -41.96
C PRO A 1002 -21.67 7.90 -40.77
N LEU A 1003 -20.73 8.22 -39.87
CA LEU A 1003 -21.00 8.95 -38.63
C LEU A 1003 -21.76 10.26 -38.85
N CYS A 1004 -21.53 10.95 -39.97
CA CYS A 1004 -22.21 12.20 -40.32
C CYS A 1004 -23.73 12.04 -40.57
N ARG A 1005 -24.22 10.82 -40.81
CA ARG A 1005 -25.65 10.52 -40.99
C ARG A 1005 -26.34 10.14 -39.68
N LEU A 1006 -25.57 9.83 -38.64
CA LEU A 1006 -26.08 9.41 -37.34
C LEU A 1006 -26.43 10.63 -36.48
N ARG A 1007 -27.37 10.45 -35.55
CA ARG A 1007 -27.73 11.49 -34.58
C ARG A 1007 -26.54 11.82 -33.69
N GLN A 1008 -26.15 13.09 -33.64
CA GLN A 1008 -24.98 13.58 -32.90
C GLN A 1008 -25.42 14.14 -31.54
N VAL A 1009 -24.79 13.67 -30.47
CA VAL A 1009 -25.11 14.10 -29.09
C VAL A 1009 -23.85 14.63 -28.41
N LEU A 1010 -23.94 15.80 -27.78
CA LEU A 1010 -22.86 16.33 -26.94
C LEU A 1010 -23.26 16.28 -25.45
N PHE A 1011 -22.41 15.69 -24.62
CA PHE A 1011 -22.56 15.66 -23.17
C PHE A 1011 -21.39 16.39 -22.48
N GLY A 1012 -21.73 17.16 -21.44
CA GLY A 1012 -20.74 17.67 -20.51
C GLY A 1012 -21.31 18.02 -19.13
N HIS A 1013 -20.44 18.03 -18.12
CA HIS A 1013 -20.76 18.39 -16.73
C HIS A 1013 -19.94 19.59 -16.25
N SER A 1014 -20.50 20.45 -15.39
CA SER A 1014 -19.78 21.61 -14.82
C SER A 1014 -19.28 22.55 -15.93
N PHE A 1015 -17.97 22.82 -16.04
CA PHE A 1015 -17.40 23.51 -17.22
C PHE A 1015 -17.65 22.77 -18.53
N GLY A 1016 -17.68 21.44 -18.55
CA GLY A 1016 -18.11 20.68 -19.74
C GLY A 1016 -19.57 20.95 -20.10
N GLY A 1017 -20.45 21.15 -19.11
CA GLY A 1017 -21.84 21.53 -19.33
C GLY A 1017 -21.98 22.96 -19.84
N LEU A 1018 -21.12 23.87 -19.37
CA LEU A 1018 -20.98 25.23 -19.90
C LEU A 1018 -20.51 25.22 -21.36
N PHE A 1019 -19.50 24.41 -21.70
CA PHE A 1019 -19.05 24.17 -23.07
C PHE A 1019 -20.15 23.58 -23.95
N ALA A 1020 -20.93 22.63 -23.43
CA ALA A 1020 -22.04 22.03 -24.16
C ALA A 1020 -23.09 23.08 -24.55
N LEU A 1021 -23.43 23.99 -23.62
CA LEU A 1021 -24.30 25.14 -23.92
C LEU A 1021 -23.65 26.11 -24.90
N TYR A 1022 -22.36 26.37 -24.77
CA TYR A 1022 -21.63 27.22 -25.71
C TYR A 1022 -21.70 26.68 -27.14
N ALA A 1023 -21.40 25.39 -27.34
CA ALA A 1023 -21.48 24.72 -28.62
C ALA A 1023 -22.91 24.75 -29.21
N LEU A 1024 -23.94 24.63 -28.37
CA LEU A 1024 -25.33 24.81 -28.78
C LEU A 1024 -25.59 26.22 -29.33
N PHE A 1025 -25.08 27.24 -28.64
CA PHE A 1025 -25.35 28.63 -28.99
C PHE A 1025 -24.57 29.11 -30.21
N THR A 1026 -23.33 28.66 -30.39
CA THR A 1026 -22.46 29.09 -31.50
C THR A 1026 -22.58 28.19 -32.73
N ARG A 1027 -22.84 26.90 -32.56
CA ARG A 1027 -22.96 25.90 -33.65
C ARG A 1027 -24.19 25.01 -33.48
N PRO A 1028 -25.41 25.56 -33.44
CA PRO A 1028 -26.65 24.81 -33.15
C PRO A 1028 -26.96 23.69 -34.15
N HIS A 1029 -26.38 23.74 -35.34
CA HIS A 1029 -26.58 22.72 -36.37
C HIS A 1029 -25.69 21.50 -36.21
N ARG A 1030 -24.69 21.56 -35.32
CA ARG A 1030 -23.65 20.53 -35.24
C ARG A 1030 -24.08 19.31 -34.42
N PHE A 1031 -24.87 19.53 -33.37
CA PHE A 1031 -25.33 18.48 -32.46
C PHE A 1031 -26.86 18.47 -32.43
N ASP A 1032 -27.47 17.33 -32.70
CA ASP A 1032 -28.92 17.16 -32.65
C ASP A 1032 -29.45 17.23 -31.23
N THR A 1033 -28.63 16.83 -30.25
CA THR A 1033 -29.01 16.92 -28.84
C THR A 1033 -27.82 17.28 -27.96
N VAL A 1034 -28.05 18.22 -27.05
CA VAL A 1034 -27.06 18.67 -26.08
C VAL A 1034 -27.56 18.32 -24.68
N VAL A 1035 -26.72 17.63 -23.92
CA VAL A 1035 -26.97 17.28 -22.52
C VAL A 1035 -25.98 18.06 -21.66
N ALA A 1036 -26.48 19.07 -20.96
CA ALA A 1036 -25.69 19.91 -20.07
C ALA A 1036 -26.07 19.60 -18.61
N ALA A 1037 -25.19 18.85 -17.94
CA ALA A 1037 -25.37 18.46 -16.55
C ALA A 1037 -24.70 19.46 -15.60
N SER A 1038 -25.45 19.98 -14.63
CA SER A 1038 -25.01 20.98 -13.66
C SER A 1038 -24.10 22.05 -14.29
N PRO A 1039 -24.53 22.72 -15.37
CA PRO A 1039 -23.66 23.61 -16.13
C PRO A 1039 -23.23 24.80 -15.27
N SER A 1040 -21.94 25.13 -15.29
CA SER A 1040 -21.37 26.25 -14.51
C SER A 1040 -21.72 27.62 -15.13
N ILE A 1041 -23.00 27.90 -15.30
CA ILE A 1041 -23.53 29.12 -15.94
C ILE A 1041 -23.07 30.37 -15.21
N TRP A 1042 -22.86 30.33 -13.90
CA TRP A 1042 -22.36 31.45 -13.09
C TRP A 1042 -20.97 31.95 -13.51
N TRP A 1043 -20.21 31.14 -14.24
CA TRP A 1043 -18.84 31.46 -14.62
C TRP A 1043 -18.77 32.82 -15.33
N ASN A 1044 -17.73 33.59 -14.98
CA ASN A 1044 -17.49 34.97 -15.43
C ASN A 1044 -18.74 35.87 -15.35
N GLY A 1045 -19.45 35.83 -14.21
CA GLY A 1045 -20.63 36.66 -13.97
C GLY A 1045 -21.82 36.31 -14.88
N ALA A 1046 -21.96 35.03 -15.23
CA ALA A 1046 -22.95 34.54 -16.18
C ALA A 1046 -22.87 35.14 -17.60
N SER A 1047 -21.64 35.42 -18.06
CA SER A 1047 -21.38 35.98 -19.39
C SER A 1047 -22.04 35.19 -20.53
N ILE A 1048 -22.11 33.86 -20.42
CA ILE A 1048 -22.76 33.01 -21.43
C ILE A 1048 -24.23 33.38 -21.68
N VAL A 1049 -24.93 33.88 -20.66
CA VAL A 1049 -26.33 34.33 -20.76
C VAL A 1049 -26.42 35.67 -21.49
N HIS A 1050 -25.48 36.58 -21.19
CA HIS A 1050 -25.51 37.95 -21.70
C HIS A 1050 -24.93 38.08 -23.11
N GLU A 1051 -24.06 37.17 -23.50
CA GLU A 1051 -23.36 37.15 -24.79
C GLU A 1051 -23.94 36.08 -25.72
N GLN A 1052 -23.54 34.80 -25.56
CA GLN A 1052 -23.84 33.75 -26.54
C GLN A 1052 -25.30 33.28 -26.53
N GLU A 1053 -25.92 33.10 -25.36
CA GLU A 1053 -27.35 32.73 -25.27
C GLU A 1053 -28.23 33.79 -25.90
N ARG A 1054 -27.98 35.07 -25.57
CA ARG A 1054 -28.72 36.19 -26.12
C ARG A 1054 -28.61 36.24 -27.65
N ALA A 1055 -27.39 36.14 -28.18
CA ALA A 1055 -27.17 36.10 -29.63
C ALA A 1055 -27.85 34.90 -30.29
N PHE A 1056 -27.80 33.73 -29.65
CA PHE A 1056 -28.48 32.53 -30.13
C PHE A 1056 -30.00 32.67 -30.14
N ARG A 1057 -30.58 33.22 -29.06
CA ARG A 1057 -32.02 33.40 -28.90
C ARG A 1057 -32.57 34.42 -29.89
N ASP A 1058 -31.86 35.53 -30.08
CA ASP A 1058 -32.28 36.64 -30.92
C ASP A 1058 -31.96 36.39 -32.43
N GLY A 1059 -31.25 35.30 -32.75
CA GLY A 1059 -30.85 34.90 -34.11
C GLY A 1059 -31.90 34.14 -34.95
N PRO A 1060 -31.71 34.03 -36.28
CA PRO A 1060 -32.70 33.53 -37.25
C PRO A 1060 -32.89 32.00 -37.19
N ALA A 1061 -34.11 31.51 -36.92
CA ALA A 1061 -34.48 30.09 -36.61
C ALA A 1061 -33.63 29.04 -37.38
N PRO A 1062 -33.04 28.03 -36.71
CA PRO A 1062 -32.17 27.08 -37.40
C PRO A 1062 -33.00 26.11 -38.25
N ALA A 1063 -32.50 25.75 -39.43
CA ALA A 1063 -33.20 24.84 -40.35
C ALA A 1063 -33.56 23.47 -39.73
N ARG A 1064 -32.70 22.97 -38.83
CA ARG A 1064 -32.98 21.83 -37.95
C ARG A 1064 -32.79 22.29 -36.51
N LYS A 1065 -33.82 22.12 -35.69
CA LYS A 1065 -33.81 22.55 -34.29
C LYS A 1065 -33.23 21.45 -33.40
N PRO A 1066 -32.16 21.74 -32.63
CA PRO A 1066 -31.61 20.76 -31.71
C PRO A 1066 -32.47 20.64 -30.43
N HIS A 1067 -32.28 19.54 -29.70
CA HIS A 1067 -32.86 19.34 -28.38
C HIS A 1067 -31.85 19.67 -27.28
N LEU A 1068 -32.34 20.18 -26.15
CA LEU A 1068 -31.53 20.46 -24.96
C LEU A 1068 -32.05 19.67 -23.76
N TYR A 1069 -31.16 19.04 -23.01
CA TYR A 1069 -31.48 18.42 -21.72
C TYR A 1069 -30.60 19.00 -20.62
N LEU A 1070 -31.25 19.65 -19.65
CA LEU A 1070 -30.61 20.23 -18.48
C LEU A 1070 -30.82 19.34 -17.26
N THR A 1071 -29.78 19.16 -16.46
CA THR A 1071 -29.92 18.43 -15.17
C THR A 1071 -29.17 19.14 -14.07
N TYR A 1072 -29.60 18.98 -12.82
CA TYR A 1072 -28.90 19.51 -11.63
C TYR A 1072 -29.32 18.77 -10.36
N GLY A 1073 -28.48 18.85 -9.32
CA GLY A 1073 -28.74 18.35 -7.97
C GLY A 1073 -29.16 19.45 -7.01
N THR A 1074 -30.09 19.17 -6.09
CA THR A 1074 -30.60 20.20 -5.16
C THR A 1074 -29.56 20.64 -4.11
N TYR A 1075 -28.61 19.78 -3.75
CA TYR A 1075 -27.55 20.12 -2.78
C TYR A 1075 -26.44 21.00 -3.37
N GLU A 1076 -26.47 21.28 -4.67
CA GLU A 1076 -25.54 22.22 -5.31
C GLU A 1076 -25.72 23.66 -4.82
N GLN A 1077 -26.92 24.03 -4.41
CA GLN A 1077 -27.25 25.36 -3.87
C GLN A 1077 -27.67 25.32 -2.41
N HIS A 1078 -28.15 24.16 -1.93
CA HIS A 1078 -28.58 23.96 -0.55
C HIS A 1078 -27.88 22.75 0.08
N PRO A 1079 -26.56 22.82 0.32
CA PRO A 1079 -25.81 21.67 0.82
C PRO A 1079 -26.23 21.32 2.27
N PRO A 1080 -26.39 20.02 2.60
CA PRO A 1080 -26.67 19.61 3.96
C PRO A 1080 -25.45 19.82 4.85
N ARG A 1081 -25.70 19.91 6.16
CA ARG A 1081 -24.63 19.89 7.16
C ARG A 1081 -23.98 18.52 7.20
N ARG A 1082 -22.66 18.45 7.09
CA ARG A 1082 -21.92 17.19 7.23
C ARG A 1082 -21.68 16.92 8.71
N PRO A 1083 -21.63 15.65 9.16
CA PRO A 1083 -21.44 15.32 10.58
C PRO A 1083 -20.16 15.87 11.22
N ALA A 1084 -19.16 16.25 10.42
CA ALA A 1084 -17.87 16.77 10.86
C ALA A 1084 -17.73 18.30 10.74
N ASP A 1085 -18.74 19.02 10.24
CA ASP A 1085 -18.63 20.47 10.05
C ASP A 1085 -18.82 21.22 11.37
N SER A 1086 -17.90 22.15 11.66
CA SER A 1086 -18.18 23.23 12.61
C SER A 1086 -19.30 24.15 12.09
N ASP A 1087 -19.93 24.93 12.98
CA ASP A 1087 -20.97 25.89 12.57
C ASP A 1087 -20.44 26.87 11.52
N GLU A 1088 -19.21 27.34 11.69
CA GLU A 1088 -18.52 28.26 10.78
C GLU A 1088 -18.27 27.62 9.41
N GLN A 1089 -17.78 26.37 9.37
CA GLN A 1089 -17.54 25.65 8.11
C GLN A 1089 -18.85 25.36 7.36
N TYR A 1090 -19.92 25.05 8.09
CA TYR A 1090 -21.23 24.81 7.49
C TYR A 1090 -21.80 26.09 6.86
N GLU A 1091 -21.78 27.21 7.58
CA GLU A 1091 -22.27 28.49 7.06
C GLU A 1091 -21.41 29.01 5.91
N GLN A 1092 -20.08 28.85 5.96
CA GLN A 1092 -19.21 29.23 4.83
C GLN A 1092 -19.55 28.45 3.55
N ARG A 1093 -19.73 27.12 3.64
CA ARG A 1093 -20.11 26.29 2.47
C ARG A 1093 -21.50 26.66 1.94
N LYS A 1094 -22.43 26.96 2.84
CA LYS A 1094 -23.79 27.36 2.48
C LYS A 1094 -23.81 28.72 1.78
N GLN A 1095 -23.03 29.70 2.25
CA GLN A 1095 -22.86 30.99 1.60
C GLN A 1095 -22.20 30.86 0.22
N LEU A 1096 -21.14 30.05 0.11
CA LEU A 1096 -20.47 29.81 -1.18
C LEU A 1096 -21.40 29.13 -2.20
N ALA A 1097 -22.14 28.10 -1.78
CA ALA A 1097 -23.11 27.39 -2.64
C ALA A 1097 -24.25 28.31 -3.10
N ALA A 1098 -24.74 29.18 -2.22
CA ALA A 1098 -25.73 30.20 -2.57
C ALA A 1098 -25.18 31.23 -3.57
N GLY A 1099 -23.89 31.58 -3.48
CA GLY A 1099 -23.23 32.52 -4.39
C GLY A 1099 -23.13 32.02 -5.83
N TYR A 1100 -22.88 30.72 -6.04
CA TYR A 1100 -22.82 30.14 -7.39
C TYR A 1100 -24.18 30.03 -8.09
N ARG A 1101 -25.30 30.02 -7.34
CA ARG A 1101 -26.66 29.96 -7.90
C ARG A 1101 -26.84 28.84 -8.94
N MET A 1102 -26.25 27.66 -8.72
CA MET A 1102 -26.22 26.56 -9.69
C MET A 1102 -27.62 26.10 -10.14
N VAL A 1103 -28.55 26.02 -9.19
CA VAL A 1103 -29.94 25.59 -9.43
C VAL A 1103 -30.68 26.70 -10.16
N ASP A 1104 -30.66 27.92 -9.62
CA ASP A 1104 -31.40 29.06 -10.19
C ASP A 1104 -30.97 29.32 -11.63
N ASN A 1105 -29.67 29.37 -11.90
CA ASN A 1105 -29.15 29.65 -13.24
C ASN A 1105 -29.60 28.61 -14.26
N THR A 1106 -29.66 27.32 -13.87
CA THR A 1106 -30.10 26.24 -14.75
C THR A 1106 -31.60 26.33 -15.04
N VAL A 1107 -32.41 26.63 -14.01
CA VAL A 1107 -33.87 26.82 -14.15
C VAL A 1107 -34.18 28.04 -15.01
N GLU A 1108 -33.51 29.16 -14.77
CA GLU A 1108 -33.66 30.39 -15.56
C GLU A 1108 -33.27 30.17 -17.02
N MET A 1109 -32.17 29.46 -17.28
CA MET A 1109 -31.74 29.09 -18.64
C MET A 1109 -32.81 28.26 -19.36
N LYS A 1110 -33.38 27.25 -18.70
CA LYS A 1110 -34.49 26.47 -19.25
C LYS A 1110 -35.66 27.37 -19.62
N ASN A 1111 -36.09 28.25 -18.72
CA ASN A 1111 -37.23 29.12 -18.94
C ASN A 1111 -37.01 30.08 -20.13
N ARG A 1112 -35.81 30.65 -20.23
CA ARG A 1112 -35.39 31.50 -21.36
C ARG A 1112 -35.48 30.76 -22.69
N LEU A 1113 -34.88 29.58 -22.75
CA LEU A 1113 -34.78 28.80 -23.99
C LEU A 1113 -36.08 28.08 -24.37
N GLN A 1114 -36.93 27.74 -23.41
CA GLN A 1114 -38.23 27.10 -23.67
C GLN A 1114 -39.17 28.04 -24.44
N THR A 1115 -39.03 29.35 -24.24
CA THR A 1115 -39.76 30.36 -25.04
C THR A 1115 -39.10 30.69 -26.38
N SER A 1116 -37.89 30.17 -26.63
CA SER A 1116 -37.19 30.40 -27.89
C SER A 1116 -37.73 29.46 -28.98
N ASN A 1117 -38.01 29.98 -30.18
CA ASN A 1117 -38.38 29.16 -31.34
C ASN A 1117 -37.14 28.47 -31.98
N ARG A 1118 -36.07 28.30 -31.20
CA ARG A 1118 -34.74 27.89 -31.67
C ARG A 1118 -34.44 26.42 -31.40
N LEU A 1119 -35.11 25.85 -30.39
CA LEU A 1119 -34.95 24.46 -29.96
C LEU A 1119 -36.24 23.69 -30.22
N GLU A 1120 -36.11 22.40 -30.51
CA GLU A 1120 -37.27 21.53 -30.71
C GLU A 1120 -37.88 21.13 -29.36
N THR A 1121 -37.03 20.85 -28.37
CA THR A 1121 -37.46 20.52 -27.01
C THR A 1121 -36.40 20.91 -26.00
N VAL A 1122 -36.85 21.38 -24.84
CA VAL A 1122 -36.00 21.64 -23.67
C VAL A 1122 -36.50 20.78 -22.52
N TRP A 1123 -35.75 19.74 -22.18
CA TRP A 1123 -36.01 18.90 -21.01
C TRP A 1123 -35.22 19.41 -19.81
N MET A 1124 -35.76 19.17 -18.62
CA MET A 1124 -35.04 19.42 -17.38
C MET A 1124 -35.33 18.32 -16.37
N GLN A 1125 -34.31 17.86 -15.65
CA GLN A 1125 -34.44 16.90 -14.56
C GLN A 1125 -33.72 17.40 -13.32
N GLU A 1126 -34.47 17.48 -12.22
CA GLU A 1126 -33.92 17.71 -10.89
C GLU A 1126 -33.58 16.36 -10.23
N PHE A 1127 -32.44 16.31 -9.54
CA PHE A 1127 -32.08 15.21 -8.66
C PHE A 1127 -32.10 15.67 -7.20
N THR A 1128 -33.11 15.20 -6.48
CA THR A 1128 -33.23 15.48 -5.04
C THR A 1128 -32.05 14.83 -4.32
N THR A 1129 -31.40 15.57 -3.43
CA THR A 1129 -30.28 15.10 -2.57
C THR A 1129 -28.94 14.85 -3.26
N GLU A 1130 -28.81 15.11 -4.55
CA GLU A 1130 -27.52 15.04 -5.23
C GLU A 1130 -26.73 16.34 -5.07
N ASP A 1131 -25.43 16.22 -4.81
CA ASP A 1131 -24.49 17.34 -4.84
C ASP A 1131 -23.84 17.50 -6.24
N HIS A 1132 -22.96 18.48 -6.41
CA HIS A 1132 -22.39 18.78 -7.73
C HIS A 1132 -21.61 17.61 -8.34
N GLY A 1133 -21.01 16.75 -7.52
CA GLY A 1133 -20.33 15.54 -7.98
C GLY A 1133 -21.32 14.43 -8.31
N GLY A 1134 -22.29 14.16 -7.45
CA GLY A 1134 -23.32 13.14 -7.67
C GLY A 1134 -24.19 13.43 -8.90
N ALA A 1135 -24.54 14.69 -9.12
CA ALA A 1135 -25.30 15.14 -10.29
C ALA A 1135 -24.58 14.87 -11.64
N SER A 1136 -23.25 14.73 -11.64
CA SER A 1136 -22.48 14.46 -12.87
C SER A 1136 -22.78 13.08 -13.49
N VAL A 1137 -22.75 12.03 -12.66
CA VAL A 1137 -22.97 10.64 -13.10
C VAL A 1137 -24.46 10.39 -13.33
N THR A 1138 -25.31 10.90 -12.44
CA THR A 1138 -26.76 10.77 -12.57
C THR A 1138 -27.28 11.54 -13.78
N GLY A 1139 -26.72 12.72 -14.07
CA GLY A 1139 -27.00 13.51 -15.27
C GLY A 1139 -26.58 12.80 -16.56
N LEU A 1140 -25.39 12.19 -16.59
CA LEU A 1140 -24.93 11.36 -17.72
C LEU A 1140 -25.89 10.18 -17.97
N GLN A 1141 -26.20 9.42 -16.92
CA GLN A 1141 -27.08 8.25 -17.02
C GLN A 1141 -28.47 8.64 -17.52
N ARG A 1142 -29.11 9.62 -16.89
CA ARG A 1142 -30.45 10.07 -17.30
C ARG A 1142 -30.44 10.68 -18.68
N GLY A 1143 -29.38 11.39 -19.04
CA GLY A 1143 -29.13 11.89 -20.39
C GLY A 1143 -29.20 10.78 -21.44
N ILE A 1144 -28.37 9.74 -21.27
CA ILE A 1144 -28.31 8.60 -22.20
C ILE A 1144 -29.65 7.85 -22.25
N MET A 1145 -30.27 7.59 -21.10
CA MET A 1145 -31.57 6.88 -21.06
C MET A 1145 -32.68 7.67 -21.77
N ARG A 1146 -32.73 8.99 -21.61
CA ARG A 1146 -33.71 9.86 -22.29
C ARG A 1146 -33.46 9.89 -23.80
N LEU A 1147 -32.20 9.94 -24.22
CA LEU A 1147 -31.80 9.93 -25.64
C LEU A 1147 -32.21 8.64 -26.34
N LEU A 1148 -32.07 7.50 -25.67
CA LEU A 1148 -32.35 6.17 -26.20
C LEU A 1148 -33.81 5.70 -25.98
N GLY A 1149 -34.63 6.53 -25.31
CA GLY A 1149 -36.08 6.39 -25.26
C GLY A 1149 -36.64 5.54 -24.11
N GLU A 1150 -35.95 5.46 -22.96
CA GLU A 1150 -36.46 4.72 -21.79
C GLU A 1150 -37.39 5.53 -20.86
N PHE A 1151 -37.66 6.80 -21.16
CA PHE A 1151 -38.61 7.65 -20.41
C PHE A 1151 -39.27 8.68 -21.30
#